data_AF-A0A2A2HF18-F1
#
_entry.id   AF-A0A2A2HF18-F1
#
_cell.length_a   1.000
_cell.length_b   1.000
_cell.length_c   1.000
_cell.angle_alpha   90.00
_cell.angle_beta   90.00
_cell.angle_gamma   90.00
#
_symmetry.space_group_name_H-M   'P 1'
#
loop_
_entity.id
_entity.type
_entity.pdbx_description
1 polymer ?
#
loop_
_entity_poly.entity_id
_entity_poly.type
_entity_poly.pdbx_seq_one_letter_code
_entity_poly.pdbx_strand_id
1 'polypeptide(L)'
;MLFIKKVLLLVLSLIILTSIAGINAADNTSNLNKDNINTCSTSTINDDLSINQVNIQKENIKTNETKKLETKNTNKTLKTETKKQAVSMSVSNKTTPYQSKIQLVSTVKAKNGSNITGGEVVFKINDNTIGRSPLKNSKAYFIYNPGNNVPKNYKITAKYTGTNTYSNATAIGTLKIDKRTIRVTLVDKSVTHGDNIQLIATAVNNQNKYLSSGKVAFKLNGNTIGYSNIKNGKANFILNTTRYSAKTYKVSVTVGETSTTLKGTSNIANLKILPIEVRMSVSNKSIYKTQNVEYVATVVNSKTGKYVNKGRIQFKLNGSTIGFGAVKNGKAYITQYNVNLPDGTYTITGIYSADNTNSKQANGNLKVTTLKFTYNEVKNAAVYLRNHYESNQIIKTVPIKSTQIDVYSYFTVLLHTLKNIKNNKASQSVEYVYYDGIGNHADNIKGQTLTLNEMLKIANSVLSHYQTQHKAPTYIVYNSQKFGFYNMLYSFSKMIDVSSKTYLPATCKIYNWNTIHPTNSKVRTIYISSDNILSKTKDTAFMNEIKKQLVNRGYKVEIIGLGPNTHNKIRTETQPDNIAQLSIFGGADAGVIYDVSTRSFMRAKANRLLYFAFYPTAKDITNLSWLERAHDNYSPSSFKGIANPDKYLRSYGYDYVYSGEVSEIVNSFLEYIN
;
A
#
# COMPACT_ATOMS: atom_id res chain seq x y z
N MET A 1 1.18 -36.64 8.86
CA MET A 1 0.17 -37.08 7.87
C MET A 1 -1.06 -37.51 8.66
N LEU A 2 -2.27 -37.21 8.18
CA LEU A 2 -3.49 -36.97 8.98
C LEU A 2 -3.43 -35.70 9.87
N PHE A 3 -4.62 -35.17 10.19
CA PHE A 3 -4.92 -33.95 10.98
C PHE A 3 -4.65 -32.55 10.36
N ILE A 4 -4.88 -32.36 9.06
CA ILE A 4 -5.34 -31.07 8.50
C ILE A 4 -6.46 -31.31 7.49
N LYS A 5 -7.73 -31.34 7.94
CA LYS A 5 -8.96 -31.25 7.10
C LYS A 5 -10.24 -31.19 7.96
N LYS A 6 -10.42 -30.14 8.80
CA LYS A 6 -11.71 -29.94 9.52
C LYS A 6 -12.01 -28.53 10.09
N VAL A 7 -11.55 -27.44 9.46
CA VAL A 7 -12.00 -26.06 9.78
C VAL A 7 -12.12 -25.19 8.52
N LEU A 8 -12.96 -25.60 7.56
CA LEU A 8 -13.33 -24.75 6.41
C LEU A 8 -14.74 -25.09 5.90
N LEU A 9 -15.74 -24.88 6.76
CA LEU A 9 -17.16 -24.82 6.43
C LEU A 9 -17.86 -23.97 7.52
N LEU A 10 -18.90 -23.22 7.15
CA LEU A 10 -19.30 -21.93 7.76
C LEU A 10 -18.21 -20.86 7.52
N VAL A 11 -18.47 -19.71 6.89
CA VAL A 11 -19.74 -18.97 6.76
C VAL A 11 -20.01 -18.59 5.30
N LEU A 12 -21.24 -18.82 4.82
CA LEU A 12 -21.81 -18.16 3.64
C LEU A 12 -23.34 -18.03 3.80
N SER A 13 -23.94 -17.08 3.07
CA SER A 13 -25.30 -16.53 3.25
C SER A 13 -25.45 -15.61 4.48
N LEU A 14 -26.14 -14.47 4.42
CA LEU A 14 -27.02 -13.93 3.36
C LEU A 14 -27.04 -12.37 3.37
N ILE A 15 -27.70 -11.77 2.36
CA ILE A 15 -28.25 -10.40 2.28
C ILE A 15 -27.36 -9.33 1.60
N ILE A 16 -27.83 -8.53 0.62
CA ILE A 16 -28.98 -8.62 -0.33
C ILE A 16 -28.54 -7.90 -1.63
N LEU A 17 -29.14 -8.28 -2.77
CA LEU A 17 -28.97 -7.61 -4.06
C LEU A 17 -30.03 -6.49 -4.22
N THR A 18 -29.64 -5.27 -4.62
CA THR A 18 -30.57 -4.32 -5.26
C THR A 18 -29.94 -3.68 -6.49
N SER A 19 -30.58 -3.91 -7.64
CA SER A 19 -30.29 -3.29 -8.92
C SER A 19 -31.50 -2.49 -9.36
N ILE A 20 -31.34 -1.19 -9.61
CA ILE A 20 -32.33 -0.37 -10.34
C ILE A 20 -31.58 0.41 -11.42
N ALA A 21 -32.13 0.38 -12.63
CA ALA A 21 -31.64 1.13 -13.78
C ALA A 21 -32.21 2.56 -13.76
N GLY A 22 -31.51 3.50 -14.38
CA GLY A 22 -31.92 4.90 -14.50
C GLY A 22 -31.32 5.55 -15.73
N ILE A 23 -31.93 5.30 -16.89
CA ILE A 23 -31.71 6.09 -18.12
C ILE A 23 -32.68 7.28 -18.07
N ASN A 24 -32.18 8.51 -18.22
CA ASN A 24 -32.76 9.47 -19.16
C ASN A 24 -31.96 10.78 -19.26
N ALA A 25 -32.17 11.48 -20.38
CA ALA A 25 -31.55 12.75 -20.74
C ALA A 25 -32.53 13.93 -20.64
N ALA A 26 -31.97 15.13 -20.47
CA ALA A 26 -32.47 16.45 -20.93
C ALA A 26 -31.35 17.47 -20.59
N ASP A 27 -30.64 18.03 -21.56
CA ASP A 27 -30.97 19.24 -22.33
C ASP A 27 -31.10 20.53 -21.51
N ASN A 28 -30.07 21.40 -21.61
CA ASN A 28 -30.24 22.69 -22.28
C ASN A 28 -28.89 23.43 -22.51
N THR A 29 -28.64 23.80 -23.78
CA THR A 29 -28.10 25.09 -24.29
C THR A 29 -27.18 25.94 -23.38
N SER A 30 -26.00 26.45 -23.78
CA SER A 30 -25.43 26.73 -25.12
C SER A 30 -23.90 27.02 -24.96
N ASN A 31 -23.07 27.46 -25.93
CA ASN A 31 -23.28 27.87 -27.33
C ASN A 31 -21.98 27.70 -28.18
N LEU A 32 -22.10 27.81 -29.52
CA LEU A 32 -21.09 28.17 -30.57
C LEU A 32 -19.61 27.73 -30.37
N ASN A 33 -18.94 27.11 -31.36
CA ASN A 33 -18.92 27.52 -32.76
C ASN A 33 -18.52 26.39 -33.74
N LYS A 34 -18.90 26.53 -35.01
CA LYS A 34 -18.52 25.67 -36.17
C LYS A 34 -17.01 25.79 -36.46
N ASP A 35 -16.31 24.87 -37.13
CA ASP A 35 -16.61 24.24 -38.43
C ASP A 35 -16.26 22.74 -38.57
N ASN A 36 -16.84 22.13 -39.61
CA ASN A 36 -17.09 20.70 -39.72
C ASN A 36 -15.99 19.89 -40.45
N ILE A 37 -15.95 18.57 -40.16
CA ILE A 37 -15.01 17.59 -40.71
C ILE A 37 -15.76 16.51 -41.51
N ASN A 38 -15.18 16.05 -42.62
CA ASN A 38 -15.56 14.86 -43.43
C ASN A 38 -16.95 14.95 -44.12
N THR A 39 -17.29 14.17 -45.15
CA THR A 39 -16.94 12.79 -45.60
C THR A 39 -16.67 12.73 -47.12
N CYS A 40 -15.79 11.88 -47.66
CA CYS A 40 -15.78 10.41 -47.82
C CYS A 40 -16.81 9.83 -48.83
N SER A 41 -16.37 8.79 -49.57
CA SER A 41 -17.16 7.82 -50.39
C SER A 41 -17.49 8.13 -51.88
N THR A 42 -16.59 7.65 -52.76
CA THR A 42 -16.80 6.73 -53.92
C THR A 42 -18.06 6.78 -54.83
N SER A 43 -17.78 6.78 -56.16
CA SER A 43 -18.53 6.12 -57.28
C SER A 43 -19.94 6.67 -57.64
N THR A 44 -20.42 6.75 -58.90
CA THR A 44 -19.94 6.22 -60.22
C THR A 44 -20.63 6.90 -61.42
N ILE A 45 -20.05 6.76 -62.63
CA ILE A 45 -20.68 6.77 -63.98
C ILE A 45 -21.07 8.12 -64.64
N ASN A 46 -20.93 8.09 -65.97
CA ASN A 46 -21.19 9.05 -67.05
C ASN A 46 -22.67 9.56 -67.09
N ASP A 47 -23.13 10.47 -67.96
CA ASP A 47 -22.92 10.64 -69.42
C ASP A 47 -23.20 12.08 -69.94
N ASP A 48 -23.03 12.23 -71.26
CA ASP A 48 -23.65 13.19 -72.19
C ASP A 48 -23.11 14.61 -72.47
N LEU A 49 -22.47 14.69 -73.65
CA LEU A 49 -22.89 15.46 -74.83
C LEU A 49 -23.27 16.96 -74.73
N SER A 50 -22.37 17.76 -75.36
CA SER A 50 -22.70 18.64 -76.52
C SER A 50 -23.36 20.02 -76.21
N ILE A 51 -23.33 21.08 -77.05
CA ILE A 51 -22.64 21.41 -78.32
C ILE A 51 -22.76 22.95 -78.58
N ASN A 52 -21.98 23.53 -79.53
CA ASN A 52 -22.20 24.83 -80.24
C ASN A 52 -22.13 26.19 -79.48
N GLN A 53 -21.94 27.37 -80.12
CA GLN A 53 -21.26 27.83 -81.37
C GLN A 53 -21.17 29.39 -81.34
N VAL A 54 -20.05 30.04 -81.70
CA VAL A 54 -19.73 30.73 -82.98
C VAL A 54 -20.50 32.03 -83.35
N ASN A 55 -19.76 33.14 -83.53
CA ASN A 55 -19.70 34.05 -84.73
C ASN A 55 -18.69 35.20 -84.41
N ILE A 56 -17.73 35.67 -85.23
CA ILE A 56 -17.59 35.98 -86.68
C ILE A 56 -18.14 37.38 -87.09
N GLN A 57 -17.24 38.29 -87.49
CA GLN A 57 -17.16 39.12 -88.73
C GLN A 57 -15.92 40.07 -88.60
N LYS A 58 -15.02 40.27 -89.61
CA LYS A 58 -15.12 41.03 -90.90
C LYS A 58 -15.39 42.55 -90.69
N GLU A 59 -14.84 43.53 -91.43
CA GLU A 59 -13.97 43.60 -92.64
C GLU A 59 -13.43 45.06 -92.78
N ASN A 60 -12.38 45.36 -93.59
CA ASN A 60 -12.37 46.47 -94.59
C ASN A 60 -11.01 46.82 -95.24
N ILE A 61 -11.07 47.54 -96.38
CA ILE A 61 -9.99 47.84 -97.35
C ILE A 61 -9.95 49.35 -97.69
N LYS A 62 -8.74 49.92 -97.92
CA LYS A 62 -8.33 51.02 -98.86
C LYS A 62 -7.01 51.66 -98.36
N THR A 63 -5.84 51.49 -98.98
CA THR A 63 -5.25 52.05 -100.23
C THR A 63 -4.93 53.55 -100.24
N ASN A 64 -3.66 53.89 -100.56
CA ASN A 64 -3.25 55.11 -101.28
C ASN A 64 -1.92 54.85 -102.05
N GLU A 65 -1.88 55.23 -103.33
CA GLU A 65 -0.66 55.29 -104.18
C GLU A 65 -0.11 56.75 -104.14
N THR A 66 1.03 57.20 -104.69
CA THR A 66 1.84 56.93 -105.90
C THR A 66 3.30 57.45 -105.63
N LYS A 67 4.36 57.33 -106.46
CA LYS A 67 4.52 57.40 -107.93
C LYS A 67 5.92 56.89 -108.38
N LYS A 68 6.00 56.20 -109.53
CA LYS A 68 7.04 56.13 -110.62
C LYS A 68 8.54 56.43 -110.31
N LEU A 69 9.57 55.85 -110.96
CA LEU A 69 9.77 54.87 -112.06
C LEU A 69 11.20 54.26 -111.83
N GLU A 70 11.59 53.06 -112.28
CA GLU A 70 12.21 52.85 -113.61
C GLU A 70 12.46 51.34 -113.94
N THR A 71 12.39 51.05 -115.25
CA THR A 71 12.94 49.94 -116.05
C THR A 71 13.17 48.52 -115.48
N LYS A 72 12.60 47.56 -116.20
CA LYS A 72 13.01 46.14 -116.31
C LYS A 72 14.54 45.99 -116.42
N ASN A 73 15.08 44.95 -115.79
CA ASN A 73 15.94 44.04 -116.55
C ASN A 73 15.73 42.57 -116.10
N THR A 74 15.32 41.72 -117.03
CA THR A 74 15.10 40.29 -116.79
C THR A 74 16.43 39.55 -116.77
N ASN A 75 16.77 38.91 -115.64
CA ASN A 75 17.73 37.80 -115.64
C ASN A 75 17.21 36.63 -114.79
N LYS A 76 16.94 35.52 -115.49
CA LYS A 76 16.32 34.31 -114.96
C LYS A 76 17.40 33.36 -114.46
N THR A 77 17.94 33.61 -113.27
CA THR A 77 18.97 32.75 -112.67
C THR A 77 18.33 31.53 -111.97
N LEU A 78 18.64 30.32 -112.43
CA LEU A 78 18.16 29.08 -111.82
C LEU A 78 18.67 28.96 -110.37
N LYS A 79 17.76 28.66 -109.43
CA LYS A 79 18.14 28.16 -108.10
C LYS A 79 18.60 26.70 -108.21
N THR A 80 19.89 26.45 -108.03
CA THR A 80 20.42 25.11 -107.74
C THR A 80 20.33 24.84 -106.23
N GLU A 81 19.29 24.14 -105.78
CA GLU A 81 19.27 23.59 -104.42
C GLU A 81 20.25 22.42 -104.32
N THR A 82 21.40 22.64 -103.69
CA THR A 82 22.36 21.56 -103.38
C THR A 82 21.74 20.61 -102.34
N LYS A 83 21.41 19.39 -102.78
CA LYS A 83 20.78 18.35 -101.96
C LYS A 83 21.72 17.94 -100.80
N LYS A 84 21.43 18.43 -99.59
CA LYS A 84 22.25 18.16 -98.39
C LYS A 84 22.35 16.67 -98.09
N GLN A 85 23.53 16.21 -97.68
CA GLN A 85 23.79 14.81 -97.36
C GLN A 85 23.07 14.41 -96.07
N ALA A 86 22.39 13.26 -96.10
CA ALA A 86 21.75 12.69 -94.93
C ALA A 86 22.77 12.19 -93.90
N VAL A 87 22.45 12.34 -92.62
CA VAL A 87 23.27 11.88 -91.49
C VAL A 87 22.57 10.79 -90.68
N SER A 88 23.35 9.91 -90.08
CA SER A 88 22.90 9.00 -89.02
C SER A 88 23.21 9.65 -87.66
N MET A 89 22.28 9.53 -86.72
CA MET A 89 22.40 10.18 -85.41
C MET A 89 21.94 9.23 -84.31
N SER A 90 22.67 9.24 -83.19
CA SER A 90 22.28 8.54 -81.96
C SER A 90 22.51 9.44 -80.74
N VAL A 91 21.82 9.14 -79.64
CA VAL A 91 22.08 9.72 -78.32
C VAL A 91 22.11 8.60 -77.30
N SER A 92 23.13 8.59 -76.45
CA SER A 92 23.30 7.50 -75.49
C SER A 92 22.23 7.56 -74.40
N ASN A 93 21.61 6.43 -74.10
CA ASN A 93 20.90 6.24 -72.83
C ASN A 93 21.87 6.50 -71.67
N LYS A 94 21.38 7.13 -70.60
CA LYS A 94 22.18 7.48 -69.41
C LYS A 94 21.39 7.21 -68.14
N THR A 95 22.11 6.88 -67.08
CA THR A 95 21.57 6.75 -65.72
C THR A 95 22.37 7.66 -64.79
N THR A 96 21.69 8.35 -63.88
CA THR A 96 22.35 9.18 -62.85
C THR A 96 21.55 9.16 -61.55
N PRO A 97 22.19 9.20 -60.37
CA PRO A 97 21.46 9.44 -59.13
C PRO A 97 20.77 10.81 -59.12
N TYR A 98 19.69 10.94 -58.36
CA TYR A 98 19.01 12.21 -58.08
C TYR A 98 20.01 13.33 -57.70
N GLN A 99 19.81 14.56 -58.20
CA GLN A 99 20.70 15.71 -57.94
C GLN A 99 22.20 15.46 -58.26
N SER A 100 22.54 14.57 -59.20
CA SER A 100 23.91 14.36 -59.69
C SER A 100 24.04 14.75 -61.17
N LYS A 101 25.08 15.56 -61.48
CA LYS A 101 25.41 15.96 -62.86
C LYS A 101 25.72 14.74 -63.72
N ILE A 102 25.33 14.79 -65.01
CA ILE A 102 25.53 13.70 -65.97
C ILE A 102 25.94 14.26 -67.33
N GLN A 103 26.89 13.61 -68.02
CA GLN A 103 27.27 13.97 -69.37
C GLN A 103 26.39 13.22 -70.38
N LEU A 104 25.58 13.97 -71.13
CA LEU A 104 24.87 13.48 -72.31
C LEU A 104 25.83 13.48 -73.50
N VAL A 105 25.72 12.45 -74.34
CA VAL A 105 26.58 12.28 -75.52
C VAL A 105 25.70 11.93 -76.71
N SER A 106 25.83 12.69 -77.78
CA SER A 106 25.23 12.37 -79.08
C SER A 106 26.33 12.14 -80.11
N THR A 107 26.11 11.18 -81.00
CA THR A 107 27.00 10.88 -82.13
C THR A 107 26.26 11.20 -83.42
N VAL A 108 26.91 11.93 -84.34
CA VAL A 108 26.39 12.29 -85.67
C VAL A 108 27.44 11.89 -86.71
N LYS A 109 27.08 11.00 -87.64
CA LYS A 109 27.95 10.52 -88.72
C LYS A 109 27.26 10.68 -90.07
N ALA A 110 28.02 10.79 -91.16
CA ALA A 110 27.44 10.75 -92.49
C ALA A 110 26.80 9.38 -92.77
N LYS A 111 25.87 9.29 -93.73
CA LYS A 111 25.17 8.01 -94.03
C LYS A 111 26.11 6.88 -94.48
N ASN A 112 27.29 7.21 -95.01
CA ASN A 112 28.38 6.26 -95.34
C ASN A 112 29.30 5.92 -94.15
N GLY A 113 28.97 6.35 -92.92
CA GLY A 113 29.72 6.05 -91.69
C GLY A 113 30.93 6.95 -91.42
N SER A 114 31.27 7.86 -92.34
CA SER A 114 32.41 8.78 -92.18
C SER A 114 32.15 9.83 -91.09
N ASN A 115 33.24 10.42 -90.59
CA ASN A 115 33.19 11.37 -89.50
C ASN A 115 32.77 12.77 -89.98
N ILE A 116 31.93 13.44 -89.18
CA ILE A 116 31.51 14.82 -89.42
C ILE A 116 32.19 15.75 -88.43
N THR A 117 32.75 16.84 -88.94
CA THR A 117 33.26 17.97 -88.17
C THR A 117 32.43 19.21 -88.47
N GLY A 118 32.00 19.93 -87.43
CA GLY A 118 31.15 21.12 -87.54
C GLY A 118 29.64 20.86 -87.37
N GLY A 119 28.90 21.95 -87.17
CA GLY A 119 27.48 21.93 -86.77
C GLY A 119 27.27 21.81 -85.25
N GLU A 120 26.02 21.91 -84.81
CA GLU A 120 25.64 21.94 -83.40
C GLU A 120 24.56 20.89 -83.08
N VAL A 121 24.60 20.34 -81.87
CA VAL A 121 23.54 19.48 -81.32
C VAL A 121 22.81 20.19 -80.19
N VAL A 122 21.51 20.36 -80.36
CA VAL A 122 20.58 20.83 -79.31
C VAL A 122 20.15 19.63 -78.48
N PHE A 123 20.38 19.67 -77.16
CA PHE A 123 19.90 18.66 -76.23
C PHE A 123 18.61 19.10 -75.56
N LYS A 124 17.66 18.18 -75.45
CA LYS A 124 16.35 18.34 -74.82
C LYS A 124 16.08 17.24 -73.80
N ILE A 125 15.35 17.56 -72.74
CA ILE A 125 14.81 16.63 -71.75
C ILE A 125 13.30 16.84 -71.68
N ASN A 126 12.52 15.78 -71.99
CA ASN A 126 11.07 15.85 -72.21
C ASN A 126 10.72 17.04 -73.12
N ASP A 127 11.37 17.08 -74.27
CA ASP A 127 11.20 18.07 -75.35
C ASP A 127 11.57 19.54 -75.01
N ASN A 128 11.86 19.88 -73.75
CA ASN A 128 12.42 21.17 -73.33
C ASN A 128 13.93 21.24 -73.59
N THR A 129 14.39 22.33 -74.23
CA THR A 129 15.83 22.54 -74.51
C THR A 129 16.60 22.78 -73.22
N ILE A 130 17.57 21.91 -72.91
CA ILE A 130 18.45 22.04 -71.74
C ILE A 130 19.80 22.69 -72.06
N GLY A 131 20.15 22.77 -73.35
CA GLY A 131 21.38 23.39 -73.82
C GLY A 131 21.80 22.90 -75.20
N ARG A 132 22.97 23.36 -75.64
CA ARG A 132 23.55 23.10 -76.96
C ARG A 132 25.03 22.72 -76.82
N SER A 133 25.56 21.98 -77.78
CA SER A 133 26.98 21.60 -77.82
C SER A 133 27.47 21.53 -79.27
N PRO A 134 28.63 22.10 -79.62
CA PRO A 134 29.22 21.94 -80.94
C PRO A 134 29.62 20.48 -81.20
N LEU A 135 29.52 20.06 -82.46
CA LEU A 135 29.95 18.73 -82.90
C LEU A 135 31.47 18.71 -83.13
N LYS A 136 32.20 17.97 -82.30
CA LYS A 136 33.65 17.74 -82.43
C LYS A 136 33.91 16.26 -82.69
N ASN A 137 34.56 15.94 -83.81
CA ASN A 137 34.86 14.57 -84.24
C ASN A 137 33.65 13.61 -84.12
N SER A 138 32.57 13.95 -84.81
CA SER A 138 31.29 13.22 -84.81
C SER A 138 30.56 13.12 -83.47
N LYS A 139 31.02 13.79 -82.39
CA LYS A 139 30.38 13.73 -81.07
C LYS A 139 30.09 15.11 -80.49
N ALA A 140 28.97 15.22 -79.81
CA ALA A 140 28.59 16.39 -79.02
C ALA A 140 28.38 15.98 -77.56
N TYR A 141 28.91 16.78 -76.64
CA TYR A 141 28.96 16.47 -75.21
C TYR A 141 28.31 17.59 -74.41
N PHE A 142 27.33 17.28 -73.56
CA PHE A 142 26.65 18.28 -72.73
C PHE A 142 26.53 17.81 -71.27
N ILE A 143 27.02 18.62 -70.32
CA ILE A 143 26.89 18.32 -68.89
C ILE A 143 25.55 18.84 -68.39
N TYR A 144 24.60 17.95 -68.21
CA TYR A 144 23.29 18.25 -67.65
C TYR A 144 23.33 18.17 -66.13
N ASN A 145 22.71 19.13 -65.45
CA ASN A 145 22.39 19.06 -64.03
C ASN A 145 20.88 18.79 -63.88
N PRO A 146 20.44 17.59 -63.46
CA PRO A 146 19.02 17.27 -63.31
C PRO A 146 18.29 18.08 -62.24
N GLY A 147 19.01 18.80 -61.35
CA GLY A 147 18.39 19.60 -60.30
C GLY A 147 17.41 18.76 -59.46
N ASN A 148 16.17 19.24 -59.34
CA ASN A 148 15.11 18.60 -58.56
C ASN A 148 14.25 17.61 -59.36
N ASN A 149 14.66 17.20 -60.56
CA ASN A 149 13.94 16.20 -61.35
C ASN A 149 13.82 14.88 -60.58
N VAL A 150 12.59 14.52 -60.19
CA VAL A 150 12.29 13.32 -59.39
C VAL A 150 12.81 12.03 -60.05
N PRO A 151 13.23 11.01 -59.27
CA PRO A 151 13.63 9.71 -59.81
C PRO A 151 12.56 9.04 -60.68
N LYS A 152 12.82 8.99 -61.99
CA LYS A 152 12.07 8.26 -63.04
C LYS A 152 12.86 8.28 -64.34
N ASN A 153 12.28 7.71 -65.40
CA ASN A 153 12.79 7.85 -66.76
C ASN A 153 12.33 9.20 -67.39
N TYR A 154 13.24 9.83 -68.11
CA TYR A 154 13.04 11.05 -68.89
C TYR A 154 13.48 10.81 -70.34
N LYS A 155 12.75 11.39 -71.30
CA LYS A 155 13.09 11.35 -72.72
C LYS A 155 14.23 12.32 -72.99
N ILE A 156 15.39 11.82 -73.41
CA ILE A 156 16.45 12.62 -74.03
C ILE A 156 16.09 12.78 -75.50
N THR A 157 16.20 13.98 -76.03
CA THR A 157 16.15 14.21 -77.49
C THR A 157 17.34 15.07 -77.88
N ALA A 158 18.16 14.57 -78.80
CA ALA A 158 19.27 15.29 -79.38
C ALA A 158 18.92 15.64 -80.82
N LYS A 159 18.96 16.92 -81.18
CA LYS A 159 18.67 17.41 -82.54
C LYS A 159 19.91 18.08 -83.12
N TYR A 160 20.49 17.48 -84.15
CA TYR A 160 21.56 18.08 -84.93
C TYR A 160 20.98 19.15 -85.85
N THR A 161 21.56 20.35 -85.83
CA THR A 161 21.05 21.51 -86.59
C THR A 161 21.25 21.39 -88.10
N GLY A 162 22.16 20.53 -88.54
CA GLY A 162 22.65 20.51 -89.93
C GLY A 162 23.75 21.55 -90.17
N THR A 163 24.31 21.52 -91.37
CA THR A 163 25.26 22.51 -91.90
C THR A 163 24.84 22.88 -93.33
N ASN A 164 25.68 23.57 -94.10
CA ASN A 164 25.46 23.74 -95.54
C ASN A 164 25.59 22.41 -96.29
N THR A 165 26.41 21.47 -95.80
CA THR A 165 26.66 20.16 -96.40
C THR A 165 25.70 19.06 -95.92
N TYR A 166 25.34 19.08 -94.64
CA TYR A 166 24.63 17.97 -93.98
C TYR A 166 23.21 18.37 -93.53
N SER A 167 22.26 17.45 -93.67
CA SER A 167 20.88 17.64 -93.20
C SER A 167 20.80 17.73 -91.67
N ASN A 168 19.69 18.26 -91.16
CA ASN A 168 19.36 18.07 -89.75
C ASN A 168 19.02 16.58 -89.47
N ALA A 169 19.09 16.18 -88.21
CA ALA A 169 18.66 14.87 -87.74
C ALA A 169 18.22 14.94 -86.27
N THR A 170 17.48 13.93 -85.81
CA THR A 170 17.02 13.81 -84.42
C THR A 170 17.24 12.39 -83.94
N ALA A 171 17.75 12.22 -82.72
CA ALA A 171 17.82 10.95 -82.01
C ALA A 171 17.14 11.05 -80.64
N ILE A 172 16.53 9.94 -80.21
CA ILE A 172 15.84 9.81 -78.92
C ILE A 172 16.58 8.77 -78.08
N GLY A 173 16.66 9.02 -76.78
CA GLY A 173 17.17 8.09 -75.78
C GLY A 173 16.53 8.35 -74.42
N THR A 174 16.99 7.65 -73.38
CA THR A 174 16.41 7.72 -72.04
C THR A 174 17.44 8.15 -71.00
N LEU A 175 17.08 9.13 -70.17
CA LEU A 175 17.77 9.48 -68.94
C LEU A 175 17.00 8.87 -67.75
N LYS A 176 17.54 7.84 -67.13
CA LYS A 176 17.03 7.28 -65.88
C LYS A 176 17.62 8.04 -64.69
N ILE A 177 16.78 8.63 -63.86
CA ILE A 177 17.19 9.21 -62.59
C ILE A 177 16.87 8.22 -61.48
N ASP A 178 17.90 7.77 -60.76
CA ASP A 178 17.77 6.80 -59.67
C ASP A 178 17.69 7.45 -58.29
N LYS A 179 17.00 6.79 -57.36
CA LYS A 179 16.95 7.20 -55.95
C LYS A 179 18.33 7.10 -55.31
N ARG A 180 18.62 8.00 -54.37
CA ARG A 180 19.90 7.98 -53.62
C ARG A 180 19.94 6.86 -52.59
N THR A 181 21.10 6.22 -52.44
CA THR A 181 21.43 5.44 -51.25
C THR A 181 21.64 6.35 -50.04
N ILE A 182 21.36 5.81 -48.85
CA ILE A 182 21.48 6.53 -47.57
C ILE A 182 22.26 5.70 -46.56
N ARG A 183 22.95 6.36 -45.65
CA ARG A 183 23.62 5.77 -44.48
C ARG A 183 22.88 6.23 -43.23
N VAL A 184 22.49 5.26 -42.40
CA VAL A 184 21.82 5.50 -41.11
C VAL A 184 22.75 5.05 -39.99
N THR A 185 22.87 5.82 -38.92
CA THR A 185 23.72 5.48 -37.76
C THR A 185 22.97 5.60 -36.44
N LEU A 186 23.34 4.73 -35.51
CA LEU A 186 22.97 4.73 -34.10
C LEU A 186 24.24 4.65 -33.24
N VAL A 187 24.16 5.17 -32.01
CA VAL A 187 25.21 5.07 -31.00
C VAL A 187 24.72 4.25 -29.81
N ASP A 188 25.65 3.55 -29.16
CA ASP A 188 25.37 2.81 -27.93
C ASP A 188 24.93 3.77 -26.81
N LYS A 189 24.03 3.30 -25.93
CA LYS A 189 23.53 4.06 -24.78
C LYS A 189 23.34 3.18 -23.55
N SER A 190 23.36 3.81 -22.38
CA SER A 190 22.94 3.22 -21.12
C SER A 190 21.88 4.08 -20.44
N VAL A 191 21.08 3.47 -19.57
CA VAL A 191 20.00 4.11 -18.81
C VAL A 191 19.65 3.25 -17.60
N THR A 192 19.23 3.83 -16.48
CA THR A 192 18.75 3.05 -15.32
C THR A 192 17.31 2.59 -15.54
N HIS A 193 16.97 1.36 -15.15
CA HIS A 193 15.62 0.82 -15.24
C HIS A 193 14.60 1.76 -14.57
N GLY A 194 13.59 2.16 -15.34
CA GLY A 194 12.51 3.06 -14.92
C GLY A 194 12.63 4.45 -15.55
N ASP A 195 13.84 4.88 -15.91
CA ASP A 195 14.07 6.17 -16.56
C ASP A 195 13.72 6.12 -18.06
N ASN A 196 13.46 7.28 -18.64
CA ASN A 196 13.26 7.44 -20.08
C ASN A 196 14.61 7.68 -20.78
N ILE A 197 14.82 7.07 -21.95
CA ILE A 197 16.02 7.31 -22.78
C ILE A 197 15.63 7.75 -24.19
N GLN A 198 16.29 8.81 -24.69
CA GLN A 198 16.14 9.24 -26.08
C GLN A 198 17.12 8.49 -26.99
N LEU A 199 16.58 7.71 -27.93
CA LEU A 199 17.31 7.10 -29.03
C LEU A 199 17.31 8.08 -30.22
N ILE A 200 18.47 8.27 -30.85
CA ILE A 200 18.67 9.24 -31.93
C ILE A 200 19.30 8.51 -33.11
N ALA A 201 18.55 8.40 -34.21
CA ALA A 201 19.05 7.90 -35.49
C ALA A 201 19.49 9.07 -36.36
N THR A 202 20.70 9.03 -36.90
CA THR A 202 21.19 10.02 -37.87
C THR A 202 21.18 9.43 -39.27
N ALA A 203 20.61 10.13 -40.24
CA ALA A 203 20.50 9.70 -41.63
C ALA A 203 21.08 10.74 -42.59
N VAL A 204 22.06 10.31 -43.39
CA VAL A 204 22.69 11.10 -44.45
C VAL A 204 22.60 10.37 -45.78
N ASN A 205 22.63 11.12 -46.88
CA ASN A 205 22.76 10.54 -48.22
C ASN A 205 24.22 10.20 -48.55
N ASN A 206 24.45 9.58 -49.71
CA ASN A 206 25.77 9.27 -50.27
C ASN A 206 26.71 10.48 -50.48
N GLN A 207 26.24 11.73 -50.34
CA GLN A 207 27.06 12.95 -50.35
C GLN A 207 27.31 13.49 -48.92
N ASN A 208 27.06 12.68 -47.89
CA ASN A 208 27.11 13.05 -46.47
C ASN A 208 26.18 14.21 -46.05
N LYS A 209 25.22 14.61 -46.89
CA LYS A 209 24.21 15.62 -46.53
C LYS A 209 23.06 14.97 -45.76
N TYR A 210 22.60 15.65 -44.71
CA TYR A 210 21.45 15.24 -43.92
C TYR A 210 20.18 15.09 -44.74
N LEU A 211 19.38 14.07 -44.45
CA LEU A 211 18.03 13.93 -45.00
C LEU A 211 17.10 15.00 -44.40
N SER A 212 16.29 15.65 -45.24
CA SER A 212 15.28 16.60 -44.79
C SER A 212 14.02 15.92 -44.24
N SER A 213 13.69 14.72 -44.71
CA SER A 213 12.49 13.97 -44.33
C SER A 213 12.67 12.45 -44.47
N GLY A 214 11.74 11.69 -43.88
CA GLY A 214 11.65 10.23 -43.99
C GLY A 214 10.99 9.61 -42.76
N LYS A 215 10.16 8.56 -42.95
CA LYS A 215 9.55 7.80 -41.85
C LYS A 215 10.55 6.81 -41.28
N VAL A 216 10.59 6.66 -39.96
CA VAL A 216 11.60 5.88 -39.24
C VAL A 216 10.93 4.92 -38.27
N ALA A 217 11.31 3.64 -38.29
CA ALA A 217 10.92 2.63 -37.32
C ALA A 217 12.10 2.29 -36.42
N PHE A 218 11.94 2.48 -35.10
CA PHE A 218 12.90 2.05 -34.09
C PHE A 218 12.59 0.62 -33.67
N LYS A 219 13.63 -0.21 -33.54
CA LYS A 219 13.53 -1.63 -33.21
C LYS A 219 14.41 -1.99 -32.02
N LEU A 220 13.91 -2.89 -31.17
CA LEU A 220 14.61 -3.46 -30.03
C LEU A 220 14.57 -4.98 -30.16
N ASN A 221 15.73 -5.63 -30.22
CA ASN A 221 15.90 -7.04 -30.56
C ASN A 221 15.11 -7.46 -31.82
N GLY A 222 15.05 -6.59 -32.83
CA GLY A 222 14.33 -6.80 -34.09
C GLY A 222 12.85 -6.36 -34.09
N ASN A 223 12.21 -6.27 -32.93
CA ASN A 223 10.80 -5.88 -32.79
C ASN A 223 10.63 -4.36 -32.80
N THR A 224 9.67 -3.84 -33.57
CA THR A 224 9.39 -2.40 -33.63
C THR A 224 8.85 -1.90 -32.28
N ILE A 225 9.53 -0.91 -31.68
CA ILE A 225 9.14 -0.28 -30.40
C ILE A 225 8.44 1.07 -30.59
N GLY A 226 8.52 1.66 -31.78
CA GLY A 226 7.83 2.89 -32.13
C GLY A 226 8.36 3.52 -33.42
N TYR A 227 7.75 4.63 -33.80
CA TYR A 227 8.05 5.36 -35.03
C TYR A 227 8.45 6.81 -34.75
N SER A 228 9.16 7.42 -35.70
CA SER A 228 9.52 8.83 -35.70
C SER A 228 9.68 9.33 -37.14
N ASN A 229 9.91 10.63 -37.32
CA ASN A 229 10.21 11.24 -38.61
C ASN A 229 11.59 11.90 -38.57
N ILE A 230 12.32 11.84 -39.68
CA ILE A 230 13.56 12.61 -39.85
C ILE A 230 13.21 14.10 -39.93
N LYS A 231 13.89 14.90 -39.11
CA LYS A 231 14.01 16.36 -39.23
C LYS A 231 15.49 16.72 -39.15
N ASN A 232 16.01 17.50 -40.10
CA ASN A 232 17.43 17.91 -40.15
C ASN A 232 18.42 16.74 -39.96
N GLY A 233 18.17 15.63 -40.66
CA GLY A 233 19.01 14.43 -40.62
C GLY A 233 18.86 13.56 -39.37
N LYS A 234 18.03 13.93 -38.39
CA LYS A 234 17.85 13.18 -37.14
C LYS A 234 16.41 12.74 -36.95
N ALA A 235 16.22 11.50 -36.47
CA ALA A 235 14.96 11.03 -35.94
C ALA A 235 15.14 10.67 -34.46
N ASN A 236 14.24 11.18 -33.62
CA ASN A 236 14.32 11.01 -32.17
C ASN A 236 13.15 10.13 -31.69
N PHE A 237 13.42 9.20 -30.78
CA PHE A 237 12.40 8.37 -30.13
C PHE A 237 12.69 8.24 -28.64
N ILE A 238 11.70 8.48 -27.78
CA ILE A 238 11.85 8.35 -26.33
C ILE A 238 11.30 6.99 -25.90
N LEU A 239 12.16 6.15 -25.33
CA LEU A 239 11.83 4.83 -24.81
C LEU A 239 11.67 4.90 -23.28
N ASN A 240 10.49 4.55 -22.78
CA ASN A 240 10.27 4.28 -21.37
C ASN A 240 10.75 2.86 -21.03
N THR A 241 11.61 2.73 -20.02
CA THR A 241 12.27 1.45 -19.69
C THR A 241 11.56 0.58 -18.66
N THR A 242 10.47 1.05 -18.02
CA THR A 242 9.77 0.36 -16.89
C THR A 242 9.29 -1.08 -17.17
N ARG A 243 9.13 -1.44 -18.46
CA ARG A 243 8.68 -2.75 -18.96
C ARG A 243 9.81 -3.67 -19.46
N TYR A 244 11.07 -3.27 -19.32
CA TYR A 244 12.24 -4.01 -19.81
C TYR A 244 13.19 -4.32 -18.65
N SER A 245 13.60 -5.58 -18.49
CA SER A 245 14.51 -5.98 -17.41
C SER A 245 15.92 -5.40 -17.59
N ALA A 246 16.69 -5.32 -16.50
CA ALA A 246 18.04 -4.78 -16.51
C ALA A 246 19.02 -5.72 -17.24
N LYS A 247 19.28 -5.44 -18.53
CA LYS A 247 20.24 -6.14 -19.40
C LYS A 247 20.57 -5.31 -20.64
N THR A 248 21.45 -5.83 -21.49
CA THR A 248 21.74 -5.26 -22.81
C THR A 248 20.71 -5.71 -23.84
N TYR A 249 20.23 -4.75 -24.65
CA TYR A 249 19.35 -4.95 -25.79
C TYR A 249 20.01 -4.45 -27.08
N LYS A 250 19.72 -5.10 -28.21
CA LYS A 250 20.18 -4.68 -29.54
C LYS A 250 19.18 -3.70 -30.14
N VAL A 251 19.59 -2.46 -30.38
CA VAL A 251 18.78 -1.42 -31.05
C VAL A 251 19.15 -1.40 -32.53
N SER A 252 18.15 -1.33 -33.40
CA SER A 252 18.35 -1.00 -34.81
C SER A 252 17.22 -0.10 -35.32
N VAL A 253 17.46 0.58 -36.43
CA VAL A 253 16.51 1.50 -37.05
C VAL A 253 16.36 1.18 -38.54
N THR A 254 15.13 1.30 -39.03
CA THR A 254 14.81 1.24 -40.46
C THR A 254 14.21 2.60 -40.88
N VAL A 255 14.85 3.26 -41.83
CA VAL A 255 14.32 4.43 -42.53
C VAL A 255 13.60 3.95 -43.79
N GLY A 256 12.34 4.32 -43.94
CA GLY A 256 11.51 3.96 -45.08
C GLY A 256 12.00 4.61 -46.39
N GLU A 257 11.64 3.98 -47.51
CA GLU A 257 11.90 4.54 -48.83
C GLU A 257 11.08 5.82 -49.05
N THR A 258 11.63 6.77 -49.81
CA THR A 258 10.96 8.02 -50.19
C THR A 258 10.88 8.14 -51.72
N SER A 259 10.36 9.26 -52.25
CA SER A 259 10.43 9.56 -53.67
C SER A 259 11.87 9.77 -54.17
N THR A 260 12.81 10.21 -53.32
CA THR A 260 14.17 10.60 -53.71
C THR A 260 15.28 9.71 -53.13
N THR A 261 14.99 8.92 -52.09
CA THR A 261 15.96 8.06 -51.39
C THR A 261 15.44 6.63 -51.27
N LEU A 262 16.35 5.65 -51.38
CA LEU A 262 16.10 4.25 -51.06
C LEU A 262 15.88 4.05 -49.55
N LYS A 263 15.28 2.91 -49.18
CA LYS A 263 15.23 2.40 -47.80
C LYS A 263 16.65 2.28 -47.22
N GLY A 264 16.80 2.56 -45.93
CA GLY A 264 18.08 2.40 -45.20
C GLY A 264 17.90 1.74 -43.85
N THR A 265 18.94 1.04 -43.39
CA THR A 265 19.01 0.45 -42.03
C THR A 265 20.25 0.93 -41.31
N SER A 266 20.17 1.08 -40.00
CA SER A 266 21.32 1.45 -39.17
C SER A 266 22.26 0.28 -38.91
N ASN A 267 23.45 0.58 -38.39
CA ASN A 267 24.19 -0.36 -37.55
C ASN A 267 23.32 -0.84 -36.37
N ILE A 268 23.66 -2.00 -35.81
CA ILE A 268 23.13 -2.44 -34.52
C ILE A 268 23.92 -1.70 -33.43
N ALA A 269 23.21 -1.07 -32.50
CA ALA A 269 23.77 -0.42 -31.32
C ALA A 269 23.29 -1.15 -30.04
N ASN A 270 24.03 -1.04 -28.94
CA ASN A 270 23.64 -1.60 -27.66
C ASN A 270 22.91 -0.57 -26.79
N LEU A 271 21.77 -0.97 -26.22
CA LEU A 271 21.12 -0.28 -25.11
C LEU A 271 21.31 -1.09 -23.83
N LYS A 272 22.17 -0.63 -22.93
CA LYS A 272 22.40 -1.27 -21.62
C LYS A 272 21.46 -0.67 -20.56
N ILE A 273 20.41 -1.40 -20.21
CA ILE A 273 19.53 -1.03 -19.10
C ILE A 273 20.20 -1.49 -17.79
N LEU A 274 20.60 -0.53 -16.97
CA LEU A 274 21.24 -0.73 -15.68
C LEU A 274 20.17 -0.97 -14.59
N PRO A 275 20.43 -1.84 -13.60
CA PRO A 275 19.48 -2.08 -12.52
C PRO A 275 19.42 -0.89 -11.54
N ILE A 276 18.32 -0.78 -10.78
CA ILE A 276 18.15 0.31 -9.80
C ILE A 276 19.07 0.09 -8.60
N GLU A 277 19.95 1.06 -8.32
CA GLU A 277 20.67 1.14 -7.04
C GLU A 277 19.71 1.38 -5.88
N VAL A 278 19.78 0.54 -4.85
CA VAL A 278 18.88 0.59 -3.69
C VAL A 278 19.62 0.70 -2.36
N ARG A 279 18.99 1.39 -1.41
CA ARG A 279 19.29 1.32 0.02
C ARG A 279 18.12 0.62 0.73
N MET A 280 18.45 -0.05 1.83
CA MET A 280 17.55 -0.95 2.53
C MET A 280 17.67 -0.77 4.03
N SER A 281 16.57 -0.97 4.76
CA SER A 281 16.56 -1.14 6.21
C SER A 281 15.67 -2.32 6.60
N VAL A 282 15.95 -2.92 7.77
CA VAL A 282 15.10 -3.92 8.42
C VAL A 282 14.69 -3.36 9.77
N SER A 283 13.41 -3.46 10.11
CA SER A 283 12.90 -2.91 11.36
C SER A 283 13.29 -3.76 12.57
N ASN A 284 13.75 -3.09 13.63
CA ASN A 284 13.87 -3.71 14.95
C ASN A 284 12.46 -4.08 15.48
N LYS A 285 12.39 -5.18 16.23
CA LYS A 285 11.16 -5.67 16.87
C LYS A 285 11.50 -6.16 18.28
N SER A 286 10.56 -5.97 19.21
CA SER A 286 10.61 -6.55 20.55
C SER A 286 9.31 -7.30 20.78
N ILE A 287 9.39 -8.54 21.23
CA ILE A 287 8.22 -9.39 21.50
C ILE A 287 8.39 -10.12 22.84
N TYR A 288 7.26 -10.55 23.39
CA TYR A 288 7.27 -11.64 24.36
C TYR A 288 7.34 -13.00 23.65
N LYS A 289 7.91 -13.99 24.34
CA LYS A 289 7.90 -15.39 23.92
C LYS A 289 6.47 -15.86 23.59
N THR A 290 6.36 -16.76 22.62
CA THR A 290 5.12 -17.26 22.00
C THR A 290 4.24 -16.23 21.28
N GLN A 291 4.61 -14.95 21.22
CA GLN A 291 3.90 -13.99 20.36
C GLN A 291 4.22 -14.19 18.88
N ASN A 292 3.32 -13.68 18.03
CA ASN A 292 3.56 -13.57 16.60
C ASN A 292 4.43 -12.34 16.31
N VAL A 293 5.27 -12.40 15.28
CA VAL A 293 6.06 -11.26 14.82
C VAL A 293 5.92 -11.06 13.32
N GLU A 294 5.64 -9.82 12.93
CA GLU A 294 5.76 -9.36 11.55
C GLU A 294 7.13 -8.72 11.35
N TYR A 295 7.97 -9.35 10.53
CA TYR A 295 9.25 -8.80 10.10
C TYR A 295 9.02 -7.88 8.90
N VAL A 296 9.58 -6.67 8.99
CA VAL A 296 9.38 -5.61 7.99
C VAL A 296 10.73 -5.15 7.48
N ALA A 297 10.87 -5.08 6.16
CA ALA A 297 12.03 -4.50 5.49
C ALA A 297 11.57 -3.44 4.48
N THR A 298 12.31 -2.33 4.41
CA THR A 298 12.03 -1.19 3.53
C THR A 298 13.13 -1.04 2.49
N VAL A 299 12.76 -0.78 1.24
CA VAL A 299 13.66 -0.64 0.08
C VAL A 299 13.27 0.61 -0.71
N VAL A 300 14.26 1.49 -0.92
CA VAL A 300 14.12 2.73 -1.68
C VAL A 300 15.28 2.88 -2.66
N ASN A 301 15.03 3.57 -3.76
CA ASN A 301 16.07 3.98 -4.71
C ASN A 301 17.10 4.84 -3.98
N SER A 302 18.39 4.48 -4.08
CA SER A 302 19.48 5.16 -3.35
C SER A 302 19.55 6.66 -3.65
N LYS A 303 19.34 7.05 -4.92
CA LYS A 303 19.52 8.42 -5.42
C LYS A 303 18.30 9.29 -5.19
N THR A 304 17.10 8.76 -5.43
CA THR A 304 15.85 9.55 -5.36
C THR A 304 15.07 9.39 -4.05
N GLY A 305 15.39 8.38 -3.24
CA GLY A 305 14.65 8.04 -2.02
C GLY A 305 13.23 7.50 -2.25
N LYS A 306 12.77 7.40 -3.50
CA LYS A 306 11.44 6.86 -3.84
C LYS A 306 11.37 5.35 -3.57
N TYR A 307 10.20 4.90 -3.15
CA TYR A 307 9.91 3.49 -2.91
C TYR A 307 10.07 2.63 -4.17
N VAL A 308 10.61 1.43 -4.00
CA VAL A 308 10.75 0.43 -5.07
C VAL A 308 9.54 -0.51 -5.05
N ASN A 309 8.95 -0.79 -6.21
CA ASN A 309 7.68 -1.52 -6.33
C ASN A 309 7.82 -2.91 -6.99
N LYS A 310 9.05 -3.45 -7.05
CA LYS A 310 9.37 -4.78 -7.60
C LYS A 310 10.46 -5.43 -6.75
N GLY A 311 10.60 -6.75 -6.88
CA GLY A 311 11.59 -7.56 -6.18
C GLY A 311 11.02 -8.36 -5.00
N ARG A 312 11.89 -9.14 -4.36
CA ARG A 312 11.62 -9.98 -3.20
C ARG A 312 12.67 -9.73 -2.13
N ILE A 313 12.32 -10.02 -0.88
CA ILE A 313 13.23 -10.00 0.26
C ILE A 313 13.23 -11.38 0.88
N GLN A 314 14.38 -12.03 0.92
CA GLN A 314 14.63 -13.19 1.76
C GLN A 314 14.88 -12.70 3.18
N PHE A 315 14.07 -13.15 4.13
CA PHE A 315 14.26 -12.87 5.55
C PHE A 315 14.96 -14.05 6.21
N LYS A 316 15.94 -13.74 7.05
CA LYS A 316 16.70 -14.68 7.86
C LYS A 316 16.67 -14.26 9.32
N LEU A 317 16.71 -15.23 10.23
CA LEU A 317 16.88 -15.02 11.67
C LEU A 317 18.12 -15.80 12.11
N ASN A 318 19.11 -15.11 12.68
CA ASN A 318 20.45 -15.65 12.95
C ASN A 318 21.04 -16.46 11.76
N GLY A 319 20.89 -15.94 10.54
CA GLY A 319 21.40 -16.56 9.31
C GLY A 319 20.47 -17.62 8.65
N SER A 320 19.58 -18.25 9.42
CA SER A 320 18.61 -19.24 8.92
C SER A 320 17.42 -18.59 8.23
N THR A 321 17.03 -19.07 7.05
CA THR A 321 15.93 -18.49 6.27
C THR A 321 14.58 -18.79 6.92
N ILE A 322 13.80 -17.74 7.19
CA ILE A 322 12.46 -17.83 7.81
C ILE A 322 11.32 -17.53 6.82
N GLY A 323 11.62 -16.94 5.65
CA GLY A 323 10.61 -16.74 4.61
C GLY A 323 11.02 -15.73 3.54
N PHE A 324 10.10 -15.44 2.62
CA PHE A 324 10.28 -14.47 1.54
C PHE A 324 9.07 -13.54 1.44
N GLY A 325 9.30 -12.22 1.47
CA GLY A 325 8.28 -11.21 1.20
C GLY A 325 8.44 -10.63 -0.21
N ALA A 326 7.33 -10.35 -0.90
CA ALA A 326 7.36 -9.56 -2.14
C ALA A 326 7.40 -8.06 -1.80
N VAL A 327 8.20 -7.27 -2.53
CA VAL A 327 8.29 -5.82 -2.33
C VAL A 327 7.13 -5.11 -3.03
N LYS A 328 6.30 -4.41 -2.26
CA LYS A 328 5.22 -3.53 -2.74
C LYS A 328 5.30 -2.21 -1.99
N ASN A 329 5.17 -1.07 -2.68
CA ASN A 329 5.27 0.27 -2.09
C ASN A 329 6.51 0.44 -1.20
N GLY A 330 7.64 -0.10 -1.66
CA GLY A 330 8.92 -0.03 -0.95
C GLY A 330 9.02 -0.89 0.31
N LYS A 331 8.07 -1.76 0.61
CA LYS A 331 8.10 -2.64 1.79
C LYS A 331 7.89 -4.10 1.42
N ALA A 332 8.51 -5.00 2.17
CA ALA A 332 8.09 -6.40 2.21
C ALA A 332 7.94 -6.87 3.66
N TYR A 333 7.11 -7.90 3.79
CA TYR A 333 6.61 -8.42 5.06
C TYR A 333 6.68 -9.94 5.05
N ILE A 334 6.97 -10.53 6.21
CA ILE A 334 6.60 -11.92 6.53
C ILE A 334 6.15 -11.98 7.99
N THR A 335 5.24 -12.91 8.30
CA THR A 335 4.80 -13.17 9.68
C THR A 335 5.28 -14.53 10.13
N GLN A 336 5.94 -14.59 11.28
CA GLN A 336 6.24 -15.83 11.99
C GLN A 336 5.30 -15.93 13.18
N TYR A 337 4.57 -17.05 13.26
CA TYR A 337 3.62 -17.32 14.33
C TYR A 337 4.30 -18.03 15.50
N ASN A 338 3.82 -17.78 16.73
CA ASN A 338 4.20 -18.48 17.95
C ASN A 338 5.73 -18.58 18.17
N VAL A 339 6.44 -17.44 18.23
CA VAL A 339 7.92 -17.43 18.34
C VAL A 339 8.38 -17.97 19.71
N ASN A 340 8.74 -19.25 19.74
CA ASN A 340 9.19 -19.96 20.93
C ASN A 340 10.73 -19.98 21.05
N LEU A 341 11.35 -18.80 21.08
CA LEU A 341 12.80 -18.65 21.27
C LEU A 341 13.14 -18.36 22.74
N PRO A 342 14.35 -18.71 23.21
CA PRO A 342 14.90 -18.22 24.48
C PRO A 342 14.93 -16.69 24.58
N ASP A 343 15.08 -16.19 25.81
CA ASP A 343 15.32 -14.77 26.07
C ASP A 343 16.65 -14.36 25.44
N GLY A 344 16.63 -13.32 24.59
CA GLY A 344 17.82 -12.94 23.83
C GLY A 344 17.56 -11.89 22.75
N THR A 345 18.62 -11.54 22.02
CA THR A 345 18.52 -10.69 20.83
C THR A 345 19.00 -11.49 19.62
N TYR A 346 18.17 -11.52 18.57
CA TYR A 346 18.37 -12.29 17.36
C TYR A 346 18.53 -11.33 16.17
N THR A 347 19.51 -11.56 15.31
CA THR A 347 19.73 -10.76 14.11
C THR A 347 18.70 -11.13 13.05
N ILE A 348 17.84 -10.17 12.72
CA ILE A 348 16.97 -10.21 11.54
C ILE A 348 17.81 -9.73 10.36
N THR A 349 17.96 -10.54 9.33
CA THR A 349 18.64 -10.15 8.09
C THR A 349 17.65 -10.17 6.93
N GLY A 350 17.55 -9.05 6.23
CA GLY A 350 16.79 -8.93 4.98
C GLY A 350 17.77 -8.87 3.80
N ILE A 351 17.59 -9.76 2.82
CA ILE A 351 18.36 -9.78 1.57
C ILE A 351 17.39 -9.50 0.42
N TYR A 352 17.49 -8.31 -0.17
CA TYR A 352 16.73 -7.91 -1.34
C TYR A 352 17.31 -8.52 -2.62
N SER A 353 16.44 -8.95 -3.53
CA SER A 353 16.75 -9.27 -4.92
C SER A 353 15.60 -8.85 -5.83
N ALA A 354 15.92 -8.26 -6.99
CA ALA A 354 14.94 -7.93 -8.03
C ALA A 354 15.30 -8.55 -9.39
N ASP A 355 16.59 -8.50 -9.72
CA ASP A 355 17.22 -9.22 -10.82
C ASP A 355 18.50 -9.89 -10.24
N ASN A 356 19.05 -10.90 -10.93
CA ASN A 356 20.19 -11.72 -10.46
C ASN A 356 21.53 -10.98 -10.22
N THR A 357 21.53 -9.64 -10.29
CA THR A 357 22.72 -8.78 -10.23
C THR A 357 22.69 -7.76 -9.09
N ASN A 358 21.53 -7.46 -8.50
CA ASN A 358 21.38 -6.48 -7.42
C ASN A 358 20.91 -7.15 -6.12
N SER A 359 21.85 -7.77 -5.40
CA SER A 359 21.64 -8.15 -4.00
C SER A 359 22.01 -6.99 -3.07
N LYS A 360 21.13 -6.68 -2.12
CA LYS A 360 21.45 -5.75 -1.02
C LYS A 360 20.96 -6.32 0.29
N GLN A 361 21.80 -6.25 1.32
CA GLN A 361 21.49 -6.71 2.66
C GLN A 361 21.33 -5.53 3.62
N ALA A 362 20.40 -5.66 4.55
CA ALA A 362 20.35 -4.88 5.78
C ALA A 362 19.99 -5.78 6.97
N ASN A 363 20.33 -5.35 8.18
CA ASN A 363 20.05 -6.07 9.42
C ASN A 363 19.16 -5.21 10.34
N GLY A 364 18.43 -5.89 11.22
CA GLY A 364 17.71 -5.34 12.37
C GLY A 364 17.69 -6.38 13.49
N ASN A 365 17.14 -6.04 14.64
CA ASN A 365 17.19 -6.88 15.84
C ASN A 365 15.78 -7.32 16.26
N LEU A 366 15.60 -8.62 16.53
CA LEU A 366 14.47 -9.17 17.27
C LEU A 366 14.89 -9.41 18.71
N LYS A 367 14.36 -8.62 19.65
CA LYS A 367 14.49 -8.89 21.09
C LYS A 367 13.34 -9.78 21.54
N VAL A 368 13.64 -10.99 21.99
CA VAL A 368 12.68 -11.91 22.60
C VAL A 368 12.88 -11.86 24.11
N THR A 369 11.78 -11.74 24.86
CA THR A 369 11.80 -11.78 26.32
C THR A 369 10.66 -12.64 26.83
N THR A 370 10.85 -13.32 27.97
CA THR A 370 9.75 -14.00 28.65
C THR A 370 8.97 -12.95 29.42
N LEU A 371 7.63 -12.97 29.32
CA LEU A 371 6.76 -12.10 30.11
C LEU A 371 6.83 -12.57 31.57
N LYS A 372 7.13 -11.66 32.51
CA LYS A 372 7.25 -11.97 33.95
C LYS A 372 6.56 -10.90 34.78
N PHE A 373 6.06 -11.29 35.94
CA PHE A 373 5.32 -10.43 36.86
C PHE A 373 5.94 -10.43 38.25
N THR A 374 6.06 -9.25 38.84
CA THR A 374 6.49 -9.05 40.22
C THR A 374 5.38 -9.37 41.22
N TYR A 375 5.75 -9.64 42.48
CA TYR A 375 4.79 -9.82 43.58
C TYR A 375 3.72 -8.71 43.65
N ASN A 376 4.09 -7.43 43.47
CA ASN A 376 3.14 -6.31 43.55
C ASN A 376 2.14 -6.34 42.38
N GLU A 377 2.59 -6.62 41.15
CA GLU A 377 1.71 -6.73 39.98
C GLU A 377 0.72 -7.89 40.13
N VAL A 378 1.20 -9.06 40.61
CA VAL A 378 0.34 -10.22 40.87
C VAL A 378 -0.66 -9.94 42.00
N LYS A 379 -0.24 -9.23 43.05
CA LYS A 379 -1.11 -8.84 44.16
C LYS A 379 -2.24 -7.91 43.72
N ASN A 380 -1.96 -6.89 42.91
CA ASN A 380 -2.98 -5.98 42.40
C ASN A 380 -4.01 -6.74 41.52
N ALA A 381 -3.53 -7.67 40.69
CA ALA A 381 -4.39 -8.58 39.92
C ALA A 381 -5.24 -9.53 40.81
N ALA A 382 -4.71 -9.96 41.96
CA ALA A 382 -5.44 -10.79 42.92
C ALA A 382 -6.55 -10.01 43.63
N VAL A 383 -6.29 -8.75 44.00
CA VAL A 383 -7.30 -7.82 44.54
C VAL A 383 -8.41 -7.61 43.52
N TYR A 384 -8.06 -7.32 42.25
CA TYR A 384 -9.03 -7.19 41.15
C TYR A 384 -9.94 -8.43 41.08
N LEU A 385 -9.37 -9.63 40.96
CA LEU A 385 -10.15 -10.87 40.86
C LEU A 385 -11.00 -11.15 42.09
N ARG A 386 -10.48 -10.90 43.31
CA ARG A 386 -11.26 -11.01 44.56
C ARG A 386 -12.52 -10.17 44.49
N ASN A 387 -12.39 -8.90 44.12
CA ASN A 387 -13.50 -7.94 44.13
C ASN A 387 -14.60 -8.32 43.13
N HIS A 388 -14.21 -8.66 41.90
CA HIS A 388 -15.17 -9.00 40.85
C HIS A 388 -15.87 -10.35 41.14
N TYR A 389 -15.16 -11.31 41.74
CA TYR A 389 -15.80 -12.55 42.21
C TYR A 389 -16.73 -12.29 43.40
N GLU A 390 -16.35 -11.40 44.33
CA GLU A 390 -17.25 -10.95 45.40
C GLU A 390 -18.48 -10.18 44.87
N SER A 391 -18.40 -9.49 43.72
CA SER A 391 -19.55 -8.85 43.05
C SER A 391 -20.36 -9.78 42.12
N ASN A 392 -20.13 -11.10 42.16
CA ASN A 392 -20.79 -12.12 41.31
C ASN A 392 -20.35 -12.13 39.81
N GLN A 393 -19.33 -11.39 39.43
CA GLN A 393 -18.88 -11.28 38.04
C GLN A 393 -17.83 -12.35 37.65
N ILE A 394 -18.05 -13.13 36.58
CA ILE A 394 -17.09 -14.15 36.14
C ILE A 394 -16.05 -13.60 35.16
N ILE A 395 -14.92 -13.16 35.71
CA ILE A 395 -13.75 -12.70 34.97
C ILE A 395 -13.07 -13.83 34.18
N LYS A 396 -12.78 -13.54 32.90
CA LYS A 396 -12.03 -14.42 31.97
C LYS A 396 -10.62 -13.90 31.65
N THR A 397 -10.37 -12.60 31.76
CA THR A 397 -9.06 -11.96 31.61
C THR A 397 -8.79 -11.02 32.78
N VAL A 398 -7.58 -11.02 33.30
CA VAL A 398 -7.16 -10.16 34.42
C VAL A 398 -6.20 -9.07 33.93
N PRO A 399 -6.41 -7.79 34.30
CA PRO A 399 -5.44 -6.74 34.06
C PRO A 399 -4.24 -6.93 35.00
N ILE A 400 -3.04 -6.92 34.43
CA ILE A 400 -1.79 -6.99 35.19
C ILE A 400 -0.73 -6.16 34.46
N LYS A 401 -0.12 -5.21 35.19
CA LYS A 401 0.77 -4.18 34.58
C LYS A 401 0.02 -3.42 33.46
N SER A 402 0.54 -3.45 32.24
CA SER A 402 -0.01 -2.83 31.03
C SER A 402 -0.52 -3.87 30.03
N THR A 403 -0.83 -5.09 30.48
CA THR A 403 -1.38 -6.17 29.66
C THR A 403 -2.63 -6.74 30.31
N GLN A 404 -3.46 -7.39 29.51
CA GLN A 404 -4.41 -8.38 30.00
C GLN A 404 -3.85 -9.77 29.70
N ILE A 405 -4.11 -10.72 30.59
CA ILE A 405 -3.85 -12.15 30.37
C ILE A 405 -5.09 -12.95 30.79
N ASP A 406 -5.25 -14.15 30.25
CA ASP A 406 -6.35 -15.01 30.63
C ASP A 406 -6.21 -15.53 32.08
N VAL A 407 -7.34 -15.75 32.75
CA VAL A 407 -7.34 -16.19 34.16
C VAL A 407 -6.79 -17.60 34.36
N TYR A 408 -6.78 -18.44 33.32
CA TYR A 408 -6.29 -19.81 33.37
C TYR A 408 -4.77 -19.82 33.49
N SER A 409 -4.09 -19.09 32.62
CA SER A 409 -2.64 -18.87 32.67
C SER A 409 -2.23 -18.07 33.93
N TYR A 410 -2.98 -17.01 34.28
CA TYR A 410 -2.71 -16.24 35.51
C TYR A 410 -2.76 -17.09 36.78
N PHE A 411 -3.62 -18.11 36.85
CA PHE A 411 -3.71 -18.93 38.06
C PHE A 411 -2.36 -19.60 38.38
N THR A 412 -1.58 -20.02 37.37
CA THR A 412 -0.22 -20.53 37.60
C THR A 412 0.72 -19.45 38.17
N VAL A 413 0.64 -18.22 37.66
CA VAL A 413 1.41 -17.07 38.15
C VAL A 413 1.10 -16.79 39.63
N LEU A 414 -0.18 -16.85 40.00
CA LEU A 414 -0.65 -16.68 41.38
C LEU A 414 -0.12 -17.76 42.32
N LEU A 415 -0.18 -19.04 41.90
CA LEU A 415 0.30 -20.18 42.68
C LEU A 415 1.83 -20.19 42.83
N HIS A 416 2.57 -19.83 41.78
CA HIS A 416 4.01 -19.64 41.87
C HIS A 416 4.38 -18.45 42.78
N THR A 417 3.59 -17.37 42.77
CA THR A 417 3.77 -16.24 43.69
C THR A 417 3.56 -16.67 45.15
N LEU A 418 2.52 -17.47 45.45
CA LEU A 418 2.31 -18.09 46.77
C LEU A 418 3.52 -18.90 47.22
N LYS A 419 4.05 -19.77 46.35
CA LYS A 419 5.24 -20.58 46.63
C LYS A 419 6.49 -19.73 46.82
N ASN A 420 6.66 -18.64 46.07
CA ASN A 420 7.76 -17.71 46.25
C ASN A 420 7.71 -17.01 47.61
N ILE A 421 6.54 -16.57 48.08
CA ILE A 421 6.39 -15.99 49.43
C ILE A 421 6.73 -17.05 50.50
N LYS A 422 6.15 -18.26 50.40
CA LYS A 422 6.40 -19.34 51.37
C LYS A 422 7.87 -19.75 51.49
N ASN A 423 8.65 -19.57 50.42
CA ASN A 423 10.06 -19.92 50.33
C ASN A 423 11.02 -18.71 50.43
N ASN A 424 10.55 -17.55 50.92
CA ASN A 424 11.33 -16.30 51.06
C ASN A 424 11.96 -15.78 49.74
N LYS A 425 11.31 -16.04 48.61
CA LYS A 425 11.71 -15.68 47.24
C LYS A 425 10.76 -14.68 46.56
N ALA A 426 9.94 -13.94 47.31
CA ALA A 426 8.95 -12.99 46.76
C ALA A 426 9.54 -11.78 45.99
N SER A 427 10.86 -11.60 45.99
CA SER A 427 11.57 -10.67 45.09
C SER A 427 11.73 -11.22 43.66
N GLN A 428 11.67 -12.54 43.47
CA GLN A 428 11.76 -13.17 42.16
C GLN A 428 10.45 -12.99 41.39
N SER A 429 10.55 -12.46 40.17
CA SER A 429 9.40 -12.35 39.26
C SER A 429 9.00 -13.73 38.76
N VAL A 430 7.70 -13.94 38.59
CA VAL A 430 7.11 -15.19 38.13
C VAL A 430 6.87 -15.12 36.63
N GLU A 431 7.27 -16.16 35.90
CA GLU A 431 7.11 -16.23 34.45
C GLU A 431 5.66 -16.52 34.06
N TYR A 432 5.21 -15.90 32.98
CA TYR A 432 3.96 -16.21 32.32
C TYR A 432 4.15 -17.33 31.32
N VAL A 433 3.28 -18.35 31.40
CA VAL A 433 3.16 -19.43 30.43
C VAL A 433 1.69 -19.53 30.07
N TYR A 434 1.39 -19.61 28.77
CA TYR A 434 0.03 -19.82 28.29
C TYR A 434 -0.42 -21.27 28.54
N TYR A 435 -1.65 -21.43 29.01
CA TYR A 435 -2.30 -22.72 29.20
C TYR A 435 -3.74 -22.70 28.71
N ASP A 436 -4.22 -23.83 28.19
CA ASP A 436 -5.60 -23.94 27.71
C ASP A 436 -6.62 -23.80 28.85
N GLY A 437 -7.76 -23.17 28.55
CA GLY A 437 -8.84 -22.94 29.52
C GLY A 437 -9.73 -24.15 29.78
N ILE A 438 -10.53 -24.07 30.85
CA ILE A 438 -11.57 -25.08 31.14
C ILE A 438 -12.72 -24.97 30.13
N GLY A 439 -13.36 -26.10 29.78
CA GLY A 439 -14.53 -26.09 28.89
C GLY A 439 -15.81 -25.68 29.62
N ASN A 440 -16.16 -26.43 30.67
CA ASN A 440 -17.26 -26.14 31.58
C ASN A 440 -16.71 -25.96 33.00
N HIS A 441 -17.43 -25.23 33.85
CA HIS A 441 -17.14 -25.16 35.29
C HIS A 441 -17.87 -26.27 36.04
N ALA A 442 -17.26 -26.80 37.10
CA ALA A 442 -17.91 -27.70 38.05
C ALA A 442 -17.31 -27.53 39.44
N ASP A 443 -18.16 -27.25 40.42
CA ASP A 443 -17.83 -27.12 41.84
C ASP A 443 -18.98 -27.69 42.66
N ASN A 444 -18.68 -28.39 43.75
CA ASN A 444 -19.67 -28.75 44.77
C ASN A 444 -19.07 -28.77 46.19
N ILE A 445 -17.99 -28.00 46.42
CA ILE A 445 -17.32 -28.00 47.72
C ILE A 445 -18.16 -27.24 48.74
N LYS A 446 -18.29 -27.78 49.95
CA LYS A 446 -18.93 -27.09 51.07
C LYS A 446 -17.98 -26.03 51.64
N GLY A 447 -18.55 -24.97 52.22
CA GLY A 447 -17.78 -23.94 52.91
C GLY A 447 -17.06 -24.51 54.13
N GLN A 448 -15.76 -24.24 54.23
CA GLN A 448 -14.88 -24.72 55.30
C GLN A 448 -13.60 -23.86 55.38
N THR A 449 -12.88 -23.94 56.49
CA THR A 449 -11.60 -23.24 56.67
C THR A 449 -10.45 -24.21 56.50
N LEU A 450 -9.59 -23.97 55.50
CA LEU A 450 -8.40 -24.78 55.24
C LEU A 450 -7.15 -24.13 55.84
N THR A 451 -6.20 -24.94 56.29
CA THR A 451 -4.89 -24.47 56.74
C THR A 451 -3.98 -24.08 55.56
N LEU A 452 -2.96 -23.26 55.81
CA LEU A 452 -1.93 -22.91 54.82
C LEU A 452 -1.27 -24.16 54.21
N ASN A 453 -1.04 -25.22 55.00
CA ASN A 453 -0.45 -26.47 54.52
C ASN A 453 -1.37 -27.20 53.53
N GLU A 454 -2.68 -27.20 53.75
CA GLU A 454 -3.64 -27.77 52.81
C GLU A 454 -3.75 -26.94 51.53
N MET A 455 -3.81 -25.62 51.65
CA MET A 455 -3.77 -24.72 50.48
C MET A 455 -2.49 -24.90 49.67
N LEU A 456 -1.34 -25.15 50.29
CA LEU A 456 -0.08 -25.47 49.60
C LEU A 456 -0.10 -26.86 48.93
N LYS A 457 -0.75 -27.87 49.51
CA LYS A 457 -0.99 -29.17 48.85
C LYS A 457 -1.84 -28.99 47.60
N ILE A 458 -2.96 -28.27 47.72
CA ILE A 458 -3.87 -27.92 46.61
C ILE A 458 -3.12 -27.18 45.50
N ALA A 459 -2.31 -26.17 45.85
CA ALA A 459 -1.49 -25.41 44.91
C ALA A 459 -0.52 -26.32 44.13
N ASN A 460 0.12 -27.27 44.80
CA ASN A 460 1.00 -28.24 44.13
C ASN A 460 0.23 -29.19 43.20
N SER A 461 -0.91 -29.74 43.63
CA SER A 461 -1.76 -30.60 42.78
C SER A 461 -2.23 -29.88 41.52
N VAL A 462 -2.62 -28.61 41.63
CA VAL A 462 -3.00 -27.78 40.47
C VAL A 462 -1.81 -27.54 39.54
N LEU A 463 -0.64 -27.17 40.07
CA LEU A 463 0.56 -26.97 39.24
C LEU A 463 1.01 -28.27 38.53
N SER A 464 0.92 -29.43 39.18
CA SER A 464 1.18 -30.73 38.54
C SER A 464 0.16 -31.07 37.45
N HIS A 465 -1.10 -30.63 37.57
CA HIS A 465 -2.06 -30.76 36.48
C HIS A 465 -1.67 -29.89 35.28
N TYR A 466 -1.31 -28.62 35.48
CA TYR A 466 -0.82 -27.75 34.41
C TYR A 466 0.44 -28.31 33.72
N GLN A 467 1.36 -28.91 34.48
CA GLN A 467 2.58 -29.53 33.95
C GLN A 467 2.31 -30.78 33.11
N THR A 468 1.25 -31.55 33.42
CA THR A 468 0.96 -32.82 32.74
C THR A 468 -0.06 -32.69 31.61
N GLN A 469 -0.99 -31.73 31.69
CA GLN A 469 -2.09 -31.56 30.73
C GLN A 469 -1.96 -30.31 29.85
N HIS A 470 -1.02 -29.40 30.14
CA HIS A 470 -0.91 -28.07 29.52
C HIS A 470 -2.22 -27.25 29.53
N LYS A 471 -3.08 -27.51 30.51
CA LYS A 471 -4.44 -27.00 30.61
C LYS A 471 -4.82 -26.72 32.06
N ALA A 472 -5.75 -25.80 32.29
CA ALA A 472 -6.35 -25.58 33.60
C ALA A 472 -7.24 -26.76 34.04
N PRO A 473 -7.17 -27.20 35.31
CA PRO A 473 -8.09 -28.19 35.85
C PRO A 473 -9.50 -27.59 36.02
N THR A 474 -10.53 -28.29 35.57
CA THR A 474 -11.93 -27.89 35.86
C THR A 474 -12.21 -27.85 37.35
N TYR A 475 -11.68 -28.83 38.09
CA TYR A 475 -11.69 -28.93 39.54
C TYR A 475 -10.52 -29.81 40.02
N ILE A 476 -10.23 -29.79 41.32
CA ILE A 476 -9.54 -30.90 42.01
C ILE A 476 -10.52 -31.64 42.93
N VAL A 477 -10.17 -32.85 43.34
CA VAL A 477 -10.92 -33.58 44.38
C VAL A 477 -10.27 -33.31 45.74
N TYR A 478 -11.05 -32.82 46.70
CA TYR A 478 -10.66 -32.64 48.10
C TYR A 478 -11.81 -33.14 48.98
N ASN A 479 -11.54 -34.08 49.91
CA ASN A 479 -12.54 -34.73 50.77
C ASN A 479 -13.82 -35.15 50.01
N SER A 480 -13.62 -35.89 48.92
CA SER A 480 -14.65 -36.39 47.98
C SER A 480 -15.52 -35.32 47.30
N GLN A 481 -15.14 -34.05 47.38
CA GLN A 481 -15.83 -32.92 46.76
C GLN A 481 -14.97 -32.28 45.65
N LYS A 482 -15.63 -31.67 44.67
CA LYS A 482 -15.02 -30.95 43.54
C LYS A 482 -14.79 -29.50 43.94
N PHE A 483 -13.53 -29.13 44.16
CA PHE A 483 -13.13 -27.74 44.34
C PHE A 483 -12.85 -27.15 42.94
N GLY A 484 -13.79 -26.35 42.43
CA GLY A 484 -13.80 -25.89 41.04
C GLY A 484 -12.82 -24.75 40.76
N PHE A 485 -12.44 -24.62 39.48
CA PHE A 485 -11.43 -23.66 39.00
C PHE A 485 -11.59 -22.23 39.57
N TYR A 486 -12.77 -21.62 39.39
CA TYR A 486 -12.99 -20.23 39.80
C TYR A 486 -12.98 -20.07 41.33
N ASN A 487 -13.48 -21.07 42.07
CA ASN A 487 -13.47 -21.08 43.54
C ASN A 487 -12.03 -21.25 44.09
N MET A 488 -11.21 -22.08 43.45
CA MET A 488 -9.79 -22.16 43.75
C MET A 488 -9.09 -20.83 43.48
N LEU A 489 -9.25 -20.27 42.28
CA LEU A 489 -8.66 -18.99 41.89
C LEU A 489 -9.08 -17.86 42.85
N TYR A 490 -10.37 -17.75 43.18
CA TYR A 490 -10.88 -16.85 44.22
C TYR A 490 -10.17 -17.05 45.56
N SER A 491 -10.02 -18.31 45.97
CA SER A 491 -9.44 -18.67 47.27
C SER A 491 -7.96 -18.29 47.37
N PHE A 492 -7.17 -18.54 46.34
CA PHE A 492 -5.79 -18.07 46.29
C PHE A 492 -5.66 -16.56 46.11
N SER A 493 -6.59 -15.91 45.40
CA SER A 493 -6.60 -14.44 45.26
C SER A 493 -6.79 -13.74 46.61
N LYS A 494 -7.74 -14.18 47.44
CA LYS A 494 -7.88 -13.71 48.84
C LYS A 494 -6.59 -13.88 49.65
N MET A 495 -5.90 -15.03 49.51
CA MET A 495 -4.67 -15.29 50.26
C MET A 495 -3.53 -14.33 49.87
N ILE A 496 -3.42 -14.01 48.58
CA ILE A 496 -2.38 -13.10 48.06
C ILE A 496 -2.72 -11.63 48.32
N ASP A 497 -3.98 -11.24 48.27
CA ASP A 497 -4.46 -9.91 48.70
C ASP A 497 -4.01 -9.56 50.13
N VAL A 498 -4.27 -10.41 51.13
CA VAL A 498 -3.85 -10.13 52.52
C VAL A 498 -2.38 -10.45 52.84
N SER A 499 -1.61 -10.93 51.84
CA SER A 499 -0.20 -11.29 52.00
C SER A 499 0.75 -10.09 52.12
N SER A 500 1.99 -10.36 52.53
CA SER A 500 3.17 -9.52 52.25
C SER A 500 4.24 -10.36 51.53
N LYS A 501 5.37 -9.75 51.15
CA LYS A 501 6.55 -10.48 50.63
C LYS A 501 7.13 -11.53 51.60
N THR A 502 6.76 -11.47 52.88
CA THR A 502 7.25 -12.33 53.97
C THR A 502 6.13 -12.98 54.79
N TYR A 503 4.86 -12.79 54.41
CA TYR A 503 3.70 -13.23 55.19
C TYR A 503 2.61 -13.85 54.31
N LEU A 504 2.12 -15.02 54.71
CA LEU A 504 0.89 -15.63 54.20
C LEU A 504 -0.09 -15.83 55.36
N PRO A 505 -1.42 -15.75 55.11
CA PRO A 505 -2.41 -16.08 56.13
C PRO A 505 -2.32 -17.57 56.51
N ALA A 506 -2.43 -17.87 57.80
CA ALA A 506 -2.34 -19.23 58.34
C ALA A 506 -3.51 -20.13 57.92
N THR A 507 -4.65 -19.54 57.55
CA THR A 507 -5.86 -20.23 57.10
C THR A 507 -6.55 -19.46 55.97
N CYS A 508 -7.38 -20.16 55.20
CA CYS A 508 -8.26 -19.58 54.17
C CYS A 508 -9.66 -20.21 54.27
N LYS A 509 -10.70 -19.38 54.47
CA LYS A 509 -12.09 -19.82 54.30
C LYS A 509 -12.38 -19.99 52.80
N ILE A 510 -12.70 -21.22 52.41
CA ILE A 510 -13.29 -21.55 51.11
C ILE A 510 -14.81 -21.63 51.29
N TYR A 511 -15.56 -21.47 50.20
CA TYR A 511 -17.00 -21.32 50.23
C TYR A 511 -17.67 -22.28 49.25
N ASN A 512 -18.96 -22.55 49.48
CA ASN A 512 -19.79 -23.12 48.42
C ASN A 512 -19.90 -22.13 47.28
N TRP A 513 -19.55 -22.56 46.07
CA TRP A 513 -19.53 -21.68 44.90
C TRP A 513 -20.89 -21.02 44.64
N ASN A 514 -21.98 -21.78 44.76
CA ASN A 514 -23.35 -21.27 44.57
C ASN A 514 -23.78 -20.27 45.67
N THR A 515 -23.06 -20.21 46.80
CA THR A 515 -23.29 -19.19 47.83
C THR A 515 -22.67 -17.85 47.44
N ILE A 516 -21.53 -17.83 46.73
CA ILE A 516 -20.86 -16.59 46.30
C ILE A 516 -21.32 -16.15 44.92
N HIS A 517 -21.46 -17.10 44.00
CA HIS A 517 -21.99 -16.91 42.67
C HIS A 517 -23.34 -17.60 42.48
N PRO A 518 -24.42 -17.09 43.12
CA PRO A 518 -25.76 -17.61 42.91
C PRO A 518 -26.26 -17.27 41.50
N THR A 519 -27.00 -18.19 40.88
CA THR A 519 -27.63 -18.00 39.55
C THR A 519 -28.55 -16.77 39.51
N ASN A 520 -29.13 -16.39 40.65
CA ASN A 520 -29.87 -15.15 40.83
C ASN A 520 -29.13 -14.29 41.87
N SER A 521 -28.52 -13.17 41.44
CA SER A 521 -27.77 -12.27 42.33
C SER A 521 -28.62 -11.70 43.47
N LYS A 522 -29.95 -11.58 43.27
CA LYS A 522 -30.89 -10.96 44.22
C LYS A 522 -31.12 -11.75 45.51
N VAL A 523 -30.60 -12.98 45.61
CA VAL A 523 -30.58 -13.72 46.90
C VAL A 523 -29.62 -13.11 47.92
N ARG A 524 -28.67 -12.28 47.46
CA ARG A 524 -27.79 -11.46 48.30
C ARG A 524 -28.66 -10.53 49.16
N THR A 525 -28.56 -10.69 50.48
CA THR A 525 -29.22 -9.75 51.39
C THR A 525 -28.44 -8.44 51.40
N ILE A 526 -29.16 -7.33 51.26
CA ILE A 526 -28.63 -5.98 51.41
C ILE A 526 -28.90 -5.50 52.83
N TYR A 527 -27.87 -4.95 53.45
CA TYR A 527 -27.98 -4.23 54.69
C TYR A 527 -27.75 -2.74 54.48
N ILE A 528 -28.58 -1.91 55.13
CA ILE A 528 -28.44 -0.46 55.14
C ILE A 528 -28.04 -0.03 56.55
N SER A 529 -27.05 0.83 56.64
CA SER A 529 -26.61 1.50 57.87
C SER A 529 -26.35 2.97 57.58
N SER A 530 -26.59 3.84 58.55
CA SER A 530 -26.33 5.27 58.42
C SER A 530 -25.70 5.83 59.70
N ASP A 531 -24.86 6.86 59.55
CA ASP A 531 -24.63 7.83 60.63
C ASP A 531 -25.94 8.57 60.99
N ASN A 532 -25.93 9.30 62.12
CA ASN A 532 -26.97 10.28 62.43
C ASN A 532 -26.51 11.63 61.85
N ILE A 533 -26.97 11.93 60.64
CA ILE A 533 -26.47 13.00 59.75
C ILE A 533 -27.29 14.27 59.93
N LEU A 534 -28.62 14.17 59.76
CA LEU A 534 -29.53 15.31 59.88
C LEU A 534 -30.33 15.23 61.17
N SER A 535 -31.00 14.09 61.39
CA SER A 535 -31.64 13.70 62.65
C SER A 535 -32.15 12.28 62.51
N LYS A 536 -32.24 11.55 63.64
CA LYS A 536 -32.69 10.15 63.64
C LYS A 536 -33.97 9.90 62.81
N THR A 537 -34.94 10.82 62.87
CA THR A 537 -36.18 10.73 62.09
C THR A 537 -35.96 10.91 60.59
N LYS A 538 -35.19 11.93 60.18
CA LYS A 538 -34.90 12.21 58.75
C LYS A 538 -34.04 11.10 58.15
N ASP A 539 -33.01 10.67 58.86
CA ASP A 539 -32.07 9.65 58.39
C ASP A 539 -32.76 8.27 58.30
N THR A 540 -33.69 7.97 59.22
CA THR A 540 -34.56 6.77 59.14
C THR A 540 -35.50 6.83 57.94
N ALA A 541 -36.10 7.98 57.63
CA ALA A 541 -36.93 8.15 56.44
C ALA A 541 -36.12 7.95 55.15
N PHE A 542 -34.91 8.52 55.10
CA PHE A 542 -33.98 8.38 53.97
C PHE A 542 -33.58 6.92 53.71
N MET A 543 -33.15 6.19 54.76
CA MET A 543 -32.86 4.75 54.67
C MET A 543 -34.08 3.92 54.24
N ASN A 544 -35.29 4.30 54.67
CA ASN A 544 -36.52 3.59 54.28
C ASN A 544 -36.88 3.80 52.80
N GLU A 545 -36.64 4.97 52.21
CA GLU A 545 -36.86 5.18 50.78
C GLU A 545 -35.82 4.44 49.92
N ILE A 546 -34.53 4.43 50.34
CA ILE A 546 -33.49 3.57 49.76
C ILE A 546 -33.92 2.09 49.82
N LYS A 547 -34.37 1.63 51.00
CA LYS A 547 -34.87 0.26 51.22
C LYS A 547 -36.00 -0.08 50.27
N LYS A 548 -37.02 0.77 50.16
CA LYS A 548 -38.18 0.61 49.27
C LYS A 548 -37.75 0.50 47.82
N GLN A 549 -36.84 1.35 47.34
CA GLN A 549 -36.32 1.29 45.98
C GLN A 549 -35.53 0.01 45.65
N LEU A 550 -34.82 -0.56 46.64
CA LEU A 550 -34.08 -1.82 46.51
C LEU A 550 -35.02 -3.05 46.58
N VAL A 551 -36.01 -3.03 47.48
CA VAL A 551 -37.06 -4.06 47.55
C VAL A 551 -37.89 -4.10 46.27
N ASN A 552 -38.25 -2.94 45.70
CA ASN A 552 -38.94 -2.86 44.40
C ASN A 552 -38.11 -3.43 43.24
N ARG A 553 -36.77 -3.46 43.36
CA ARG A 553 -35.87 -4.13 42.40
C ARG A 553 -35.69 -5.63 42.70
N GLY A 554 -36.31 -6.15 43.75
CA GLY A 554 -36.40 -7.58 44.08
C GLY A 554 -35.34 -8.10 45.06
N TYR A 555 -34.67 -7.23 45.81
CA TYR A 555 -33.68 -7.63 46.82
C TYR A 555 -34.31 -7.79 48.21
N LYS A 556 -33.74 -8.67 49.04
CA LYS A 556 -34.01 -8.69 50.48
C LYS A 556 -33.21 -7.59 51.16
N VAL A 557 -33.87 -6.69 51.92
CA VAL A 557 -33.22 -5.50 52.49
C VAL A 557 -33.58 -5.29 53.97
N GLU A 558 -32.57 -5.13 54.82
CA GLU A 558 -32.72 -4.86 56.26
C GLU A 558 -31.93 -3.60 56.66
N ILE A 559 -32.45 -2.81 57.60
CA ILE A 559 -31.74 -1.67 58.19
C ILE A 559 -31.12 -2.18 59.50
N ILE A 560 -29.79 -2.09 59.63
CA ILE A 560 -29.04 -2.80 60.69
C ILE A 560 -28.34 -1.86 61.68
N GLY A 561 -28.44 -0.55 61.48
CA GLY A 561 -27.91 0.44 62.41
C GLY A 561 -28.11 1.89 61.97
N LEU A 562 -28.30 2.75 62.97
CA LEU A 562 -28.35 4.21 62.83
C LEU A 562 -27.47 4.83 63.91
N GLY A 563 -26.60 5.77 63.53
CA GLY A 563 -25.61 6.38 64.41
C GLY A 563 -24.19 5.89 64.15
N PRO A 564 -23.24 6.25 65.04
CA PRO A 564 -21.81 6.07 64.79
C PRO A 564 -21.43 4.60 64.66
N ASN A 565 -20.35 4.37 63.91
CA ASN A 565 -19.59 3.10 63.87
C ASN A 565 -20.35 1.91 63.24
N THR A 566 -21.51 2.17 62.63
CA THR A 566 -22.42 1.16 62.07
C THR A 566 -21.84 0.41 60.86
N HIS A 567 -20.84 0.98 60.17
CA HIS A 567 -20.02 0.28 59.17
C HIS A 567 -19.36 -1.01 59.70
N ASN A 568 -19.12 -1.12 61.02
CA ASN A 568 -18.55 -2.33 61.64
C ASN A 568 -19.48 -3.54 61.67
N LYS A 569 -20.76 -3.38 61.35
CA LYS A 569 -21.72 -4.51 61.38
C LYS A 569 -21.42 -5.58 60.34
N ILE A 570 -20.75 -5.24 59.23
CA ILE A 570 -20.37 -6.20 58.17
C ILE A 570 -19.35 -7.25 58.65
N ARG A 571 -18.55 -6.93 59.67
CA ARG A 571 -17.43 -7.78 60.13
C ARG A 571 -17.78 -8.69 61.31
N THR A 572 -19.06 -8.82 61.69
CA THR A 572 -19.44 -9.80 62.72
C THR A 572 -19.50 -11.21 62.10
N GLU A 573 -18.94 -12.20 62.80
CA GLU A 573 -18.93 -13.59 62.32
C GLU A 573 -20.34 -14.19 62.22
N THR A 574 -21.31 -13.59 62.92
CA THR A 574 -22.74 -13.90 62.86
C THR A 574 -23.44 -13.52 61.56
N GLN A 575 -22.88 -12.63 60.73
CA GLN A 575 -23.52 -12.30 59.45
C GLN A 575 -23.39 -13.46 58.45
N PRO A 576 -24.40 -13.68 57.59
CA PRO A 576 -24.28 -14.64 56.50
C PRO A 576 -23.09 -14.33 55.57
N ASP A 577 -22.62 -15.36 54.88
CA ASP A 577 -21.75 -15.18 53.71
C ASP A 577 -22.58 -14.55 52.57
N ASN A 578 -21.92 -13.81 51.68
CA ASN A 578 -22.55 -13.18 50.51
C ASN A 578 -23.70 -12.19 50.83
N ILE A 579 -23.42 -11.24 51.73
CA ILE A 579 -24.25 -10.04 51.93
C ILE A 579 -23.54 -8.79 51.40
N ALA A 580 -24.28 -7.72 51.15
CA ALA A 580 -23.73 -6.40 50.87
C ALA A 580 -24.25 -5.35 51.85
N GLN A 581 -23.37 -4.52 52.41
CA GLN A 581 -23.74 -3.40 53.27
C GLN A 581 -23.53 -2.07 52.54
N LEU A 582 -24.62 -1.32 52.39
CA LEU A 582 -24.63 0.10 52.04
C LEU A 582 -24.48 0.92 53.32
N SER A 583 -23.35 1.60 53.48
CA SER A 583 -23.07 2.46 54.63
C SER A 583 -23.14 3.93 54.22
N ILE A 584 -24.06 4.66 54.81
CA ILE A 584 -24.30 6.09 54.56
C ILE A 584 -23.57 6.90 55.62
N PHE A 585 -22.65 7.77 55.19
CA PHE A 585 -21.77 8.52 56.06
C PHE A 585 -22.08 10.02 56.01
N GLY A 586 -22.14 10.65 57.18
CA GLY A 586 -22.32 12.10 57.29
C GLY A 586 -21.05 12.90 57.05
N GLY A 587 -19.89 12.27 57.21
CA GLY A 587 -18.57 12.84 56.99
C GLY A 587 -17.62 11.83 56.34
N ALA A 588 -16.66 12.32 55.55
CA ALA A 588 -15.59 11.49 55.01
C ALA A 588 -14.42 11.47 56.01
N ASP A 589 -14.16 10.31 56.62
CA ASP A 589 -13.12 10.15 57.63
C ASP A 589 -11.98 9.25 57.12
N ALA A 590 -10.77 9.80 57.08
CA ALA A 590 -9.56 9.04 56.74
C ALA A 590 -9.28 7.87 57.71
N GLY A 591 -9.69 7.98 58.98
CA GLY A 591 -9.55 6.91 59.97
C GLY A 591 -10.48 5.72 59.68
N VAL A 592 -11.72 5.98 59.27
CA VAL A 592 -12.67 4.92 58.83
C VAL A 592 -12.17 4.26 57.54
N ILE A 593 -11.74 5.04 56.55
CA ILE A 593 -11.16 4.51 55.30
C ILE A 593 -9.90 3.68 55.60
N TYR A 594 -9.10 4.08 56.59
CA TYR A 594 -7.93 3.31 57.04
C TYR A 594 -8.32 1.99 57.72
N ASP A 595 -9.29 1.99 58.66
CA ASP A 595 -9.72 0.77 59.38
C ASP A 595 -10.23 -0.30 58.43
N VAL A 596 -11.13 0.05 57.51
CA VAL A 596 -11.69 -0.92 56.55
C VAL A 596 -10.59 -1.51 55.64
N SER A 597 -9.55 -0.74 55.36
CA SER A 597 -8.37 -1.17 54.59
C SER A 597 -7.34 -1.96 55.41
N THR A 598 -7.54 -2.15 56.71
CA THR A 598 -6.64 -3.01 57.51
C THR A 598 -6.80 -4.49 57.16
N ARG A 599 -5.69 -5.25 57.27
CA ARG A 599 -5.71 -6.71 57.13
C ARG A 599 -6.61 -7.40 58.16
N SER A 600 -6.87 -6.76 59.30
CA SER A 600 -7.79 -7.30 60.33
C SER A 600 -9.23 -7.17 59.86
N PHE A 601 -9.65 -5.95 59.49
CA PHE A 601 -10.99 -5.68 59.00
C PHE A 601 -11.32 -6.51 57.76
N MET A 602 -10.47 -6.52 56.74
CA MET A 602 -10.72 -7.29 55.50
C MET A 602 -10.90 -8.79 55.76
N ARG A 603 -10.15 -9.38 56.71
CA ARG A 603 -10.33 -10.79 57.09
C ARG A 603 -11.67 -11.05 57.79
N ALA A 604 -12.12 -10.13 58.63
CA ALA A 604 -13.39 -10.24 59.36
C ALA A 604 -14.62 -9.88 58.49
N LYS A 605 -14.46 -8.97 57.52
CA LYS A 605 -15.43 -8.68 56.44
C LYS A 605 -15.72 -9.93 55.63
N ALA A 606 -14.72 -10.78 55.42
CA ALA A 606 -14.80 -11.99 54.61
C ALA A 606 -15.31 -11.66 53.18
N ASN A 607 -16.16 -12.50 52.58
CA ASN A 607 -16.68 -12.32 51.21
C ASN A 607 -17.83 -11.30 51.08
N ARG A 608 -18.04 -10.45 52.08
CA ARG A 608 -19.18 -9.52 52.14
C ARG A 608 -18.80 -8.18 51.51
N LEU A 609 -19.70 -7.56 50.75
CA LEU A 609 -19.43 -6.29 50.06
C LEU A 609 -19.74 -5.08 50.95
N LEU A 610 -18.90 -4.05 50.91
CA LEU A 610 -19.11 -2.80 51.64
C LEU A 610 -19.05 -1.63 50.64
N TYR A 611 -20.10 -0.85 50.59
CA TYR A 611 -20.21 0.33 49.72
C TYR A 611 -20.46 1.59 50.54
N PHE A 612 -19.84 2.68 50.14
CA PHE A 612 -19.87 3.96 50.85
C PHE A 612 -20.78 4.94 50.12
N ALA A 613 -21.81 5.45 50.80
CA ALA A 613 -22.57 6.61 50.33
C ALA A 613 -22.20 7.81 51.21
N PHE A 614 -21.38 8.71 50.68
CA PHE A 614 -21.07 9.97 51.35
C PHE A 614 -22.21 10.95 51.05
N TYR A 615 -22.97 11.31 52.09
CA TYR A 615 -24.03 12.31 51.98
C TYR A 615 -23.40 13.71 51.77
N PRO A 616 -24.05 14.70 51.13
CA PRO A 616 -23.43 15.99 50.78
C PRO A 616 -22.94 16.86 51.94
N THR A 617 -23.15 16.45 53.19
CA THR A 617 -22.50 17.04 54.37
C THR A 617 -21.04 16.62 54.53
N ALA A 618 -20.62 15.55 53.84
CA ALA A 618 -19.25 15.05 53.84
C ALA A 618 -18.35 15.85 52.88
N LYS A 619 -17.04 15.80 53.12
CA LYS A 619 -16.04 16.25 52.15
C LYS A 619 -16.03 15.25 50.98
N ASP A 620 -16.31 15.71 49.76
CA ASP A 620 -16.15 14.85 48.57
C ASP A 620 -14.69 14.40 48.43
N ILE A 621 -14.50 13.08 48.34
CA ILE A 621 -13.18 12.45 48.22
C ILE A 621 -12.72 12.30 46.76
N THR A 622 -13.60 12.59 45.80
CA THR A 622 -13.38 12.37 44.37
C THR A 622 -12.26 13.26 43.82
N ASN A 623 -11.19 12.64 43.33
CA ASN A 623 -9.94 13.31 42.94
C ASN A 623 -9.29 14.18 44.04
N LEU A 624 -9.71 14.04 45.30
CA LEU A 624 -9.16 14.82 46.41
C LEU A 624 -7.68 14.47 46.61
N SER A 625 -6.81 15.47 46.74
CA SER A 625 -5.37 15.22 46.92
C SER A 625 -5.05 14.62 48.29
N TRP A 626 -5.73 15.10 49.34
CA TRP A 626 -5.52 14.72 50.74
C TRP A 626 -6.82 14.81 51.55
N LEU A 627 -7.09 13.76 52.34
CA LEU A 627 -8.11 13.74 53.38
C LEU A 627 -7.44 13.63 54.74
N GLU A 628 -7.72 14.58 55.62
CA GLU A 628 -7.15 14.69 56.95
C GLU A 628 -7.70 13.62 57.90
N ARG A 629 -6.93 13.22 58.91
CA ARG A 629 -7.44 12.40 60.03
C ARG A 629 -8.47 13.20 60.82
N ALA A 630 -9.66 12.66 61.03
CA ALA A 630 -10.68 13.27 61.89
C ALA A 630 -10.36 13.12 63.38
N HIS A 631 -11.25 13.62 64.24
CA HIS A 631 -11.19 13.43 65.70
C HIS A 631 -11.67 12.02 66.11
N ASP A 632 -11.06 10.99 65.54
CA ASP A 632 -11.46 9.59 65.68
C ASP A 632 -10.43 8.73 66.45
N ASN A 633 -10.76 7.46 66.68
CA ASN A 633 -9.91 6.46 67.34
C ASN A 633 -9.59 5.24 66.45
N TYR A 634 -9.92 5.26 65.16
CA TYR A 634 -9.70 4.11 64.25
C TYR A 634 -8.27 4.02 63.71
N SER A 635 -7.47 5.06 63.93
CA SER A 635 -6.10 5.17 63.43
C SER A 635 -5.13 5.59 64.55
N PRO A 636 -3.86 5.10 64.54
CA PRO A 636 -2.84 5.51 65.51
C PRO A 636 -2.64 7.03 65.53
N SER A 637 -2.19 7.60 66.65
CA SER A 637 -1.96 9.05 66.80
C SER A 637 -0.89 9.62 65.83
N SER A 638 -0.03 8.76 65.29
CA SER A 638 0.94 9.07 64.24
C SER A 638 0.33 9.19 62.84
N PHE A 639 -0.86 8.61 62.61
CA PHE A 639 -1.62 8.79 61.37
C PHE A 639 -2.06 10.26 61.24
N LYS A 640 -2.07 10.78 60.01
CA LYS A 640 -2.42 12.20 59.72
C LYS A 640 -3.49 12.36 58.63
N GLY A 641 -3.81 11.31 57.89
CA GLY A 641 -4.70 11.36 56.75
C GLY A 641 -4.29 10.38 55.64
N ILE A 642 -4.99 10.48 54.51
CA ILE A 642 -4.80 9.66 53.31
C ILE A 642 -4.62 10.56 52.08
N ALA A 643 -3.59 10.29 51.28
CA ALA A 643 -3.43 10.88 49.95
C ALA A 643 -4.28 10.13 48.92
N ASN A 644 -4.99 10.85 48.05
CA ASN A 644 -5.92 10.28 47.06
C ASN A 644 -6.91 9.26 47.68
N PRO A 645 -7.74 9.67 48.66
CA PRO A 645 -8.67 8.79 49.39
C PRO A 645 -9.59 7.96 48.50
N ASP A 646 -10.06 8.51 47.37
CA ASP A 646 -10.85 7.80 46.36
C ASP A 646 -10.11 6.59 45.77
N LYS A 647 -8.87 6.81 45.30
CA LYS A 647 -8.01 5.79 44.70
C LYS A 647 -7.52 4.81 45.76
N TYR A 648 -7.27 5.29 46.97
CA TYR A 648 -6.92 4.45 48.12
C TYR A 648 -8.07 3.48 48.43
N LEU A 649 -9.28 3.98 48.67
CA LEU A 649 -10.48 3.18 48.97
C LEU A 649 -10.74 2.12 47.86
N ARG A 650 -10.67 2.55 46.59
CA ARG A 650 -10.78 1.66 45.42
C ARG A 650 -9.68 0.60 45.35
N SER A 651 -8.45 0.91 45.77
CA SER A 651 -7.34 -0.07 45.79
C SER A 651 -7.53 -1.22 46.78
N TYR A 652 -8.43 -1.08 47.77
CA TYR A 652 -8.81 -2.15 48.71
C TYR A 652 -10.13 -2.84 48.33
N GLY A 653 -10.72 -2.51 47.18
CA GLY A 653 -11.92 -3.16 46.64
C GLY A 653 -13.26 -2.63 47.14
N TYR A 654 -13.26 -1.42 47.70
CA TYR A 654 -14.45 -0.69 48.06
C TYR A 654 -14.77 0.33 46.97
N ASP A 655 -16.05 0.65 46.83
CA ASP A 655 -16.54 1.67 45.92
C ASP A 655 -17.47 2.62 46.68
N TYR A 656 -17.72 3.80 46.11
CA TYR A 656 -18.48 4.86 46.76
C TYR A 656 -19.24 5.74 45.77
N VAL A 657 -20.23 6.44 46.30
CA VAL A 657 -20.93 7.57 45.67
C VAL A 657 -20.89 8.77 46.61
N TYR A 658 -20.81 9.98 46.06
CA TYR A 658 -21.01 11.23 46.79
C TYR A 658 -22.32 11.85 46.30
N SER A 659 -23.41 11.63 47.02
CA SER A 659 -24.75 12.09 46.62
C SER A 659 -25.73 12.11 47.79
N GLY A 660 -26.71 13.01 47.70
CA GLY A 660 -27.90 13.04 48.55
C GLY A 660 -29.12 12.39 47.90
N GLU A 661 -29.04 12.00 46.63
CA GLU A 661 -30.16 11.51 45.85
C GLU A 661 -30.33 9.99 45.97
N VAL A 662 -31.50 9.55 46.44
CA VAL A 662 -31.80 8.13 46.67
C VAL A 662 -31.63 7.29 45.41
N SER A 663 -32.05 7.80 44.25
CA SER A 663 -31.98 7.09 42.97
C SER A 663 -30.54 6.86 42.53
N GLU A 664 -29.66 7.85 42.69
CA GLU A 664 -28.25 7.77 42.36
C GLU A 664 -27.54 6.77 43.28
N ILE A 665 -27.71 6.90 44.60
CA ILE A 665 -27.14 5.97 45.59
C ILE A 665 -27.56 4.52 45.29
N VAL A 666 -28.84 4.30 45.02
CA VAL A 666 -29.37 2.96 44.71
C VAL A 666 -28.79 2.42 43.41
N ASN A 667 -28.68 3.23 42.36
CA ASN A 667 -28.18 2.77 41.07
C ASN A 667 -26.67 2.45 41.15
N SER A 668 -25.84 3.33 41.69
CA SER A 668 -24.39 3.12 41.81
C SER A 668 -24.04 1.99 42.78
N PHE A 669 -24.81 1.80 43.86
CA PHE A 669 -24.66 0.64 44.74
C PHE A 669 -25.01 -0.67 44.02
N LEU A 670 -26.05 -0.69 43.18
CA LEU A 670 -26.43 -1.87 42.41
C LEU A 670 -25.43 -2.21 41.29
N GLU A 671 -24.77 -1.22 40.71
CA GLU A 671 -23.65 -1.42 39.79
C GLU A 671 -22.43 -2.06 40.48
N TYR A 672 -22.16 -1.72 41.75
CA TYR A 672 -21.08 -2.33 42.53
C TYR A 672 -21.33 -3.80 42.92
N ILE A 673 -22.59 -4.21 43.12
CA ILE A 673 -22.93 -5.55 43.64
C ILE A 673 -23.43 -6.56 42.60
N ASN A 674 -23.38 -6.26 41.30
CA ASN A 674 -23.75 -7.16 40.20
C ASN A 674 -22.68 -7.23 39.12
#